data_AF-A0A9N8DW50-F1
#
_entry.id   AF-A0A9N8DW50-F1
#
_cell.length_a   1.000
_cell.length_b   1.000
_cell.length_c   1.000
_cell.angle_alpha   90.00
_cell.angle_beta   90.00
_cell.angle_gamma   90.00
#
_symmetry.space_group_name_H-M   'P 1'
#
loop_
_entity.id
_entity.type
_entity.pdbx_description
1 polymer ?
#
loop_
_entity_poly.entity_id
_entity_poly.type
_entity_poly.pdbx_seq_one_letter_code
_entity_poly.pdbx_strand_id
1 'polypeptide(L)'
;MTTSFERTVGPKADYQELEYISALHQTGVTGTRTTGTISSLDVLRFLKSRHSIDITHEQAIDIVRGLGGVGGADGSPELKMSVARSVAERIRSEREQQRLLDEQAEIHPHLKWTSLTSSKPRASTKSAVSAEASDRNTSPKDVDEGKMLVEEVLNPKLRYLDLVQMTSIILIPTLARMAQEWRQASSNNHSNLGNDEKNQQETKDEDDKEENGTAEEDFAPLDPQPNGLLEFVLENMIRVVEAHDSDNFKGSVLGEDVEVLYKDSKLSDDRSDERKTILTPDLVEALLLENGETERAHDTKLIREMVEMAQSKSGTFDVEALANALTLDLQDWNVGCEDRESTYFSDVFGQAKTDNEFNEFITGVTAVDWESTRASAKPASKGAAVDDAVSNKKDHDGASSDDQSSFPASVMKDEPSTPDGEEEAAPPQPDSSMIQTNDMAEMEASATPRAKELKVKGSAKVIDTVVDAYASHGTLALVWVTYVCYSGSYASLILLTDSFQTECPGRGPHERSFGCTLGKTVYTWIIVALILTGFGFAVLVPLAFGNHPTKRGPIRMFVASVMALVITLVPFCVVYRLQNSDVVLYGPVQEQLDSDSFYYFVYFTTALGCMLGLNYFAHFAISFGKKFGLIEKDNNKLSESGTVGRIIGQFDTSSEVSRSASVKRAATRKVNVMLTNARQMHGPAFEEDKVPLPDAAANDPESRRSIKLAKSIRKAQSDAVFQNFTLRGERTVEAGSLLWSWGMMLSGGLWEVEGIWLPSRMIIFQLAQVAIGVFFAVAIFIFVEIAADAADQATAEIESKILKQVYYPQWVISFVPTGGEVKMALIPAGIISVLVCFALTLIYIPSTVKTVLRYRCGQLPSLGAEDFHGSRAKADMTYMNTANAIYGMLAGGTLFFVLFGLLIFFFIWDFTQDVMLLILAWGIGLTITTLVKSLMVSFCRKRLFRAFYRVFPGRSNYVTLALECWYIGLGGGVLIGRLTQFLLASAFWIGRIDEPFLAPNVNLLGYKFDYVPLNYSSEILIHEAHRHPFIERLGTMYLMRLRYPNFGSNAGACWRQLFVITLMPWLMKNRVFYEQRAIESIHDQKSELELEMDEDKQYLEIAGELLDVGADQALTFGKFGLGTVDIGARAVGQVGMGAVEGVKTVGNFGVDTTDTTRHDNINRRHEEDPLGISAVSV
;
A
#
# COMPACT_ATOMS: atom_id res chain seq x y z
N MET A 1 -4.86 -16.15 6.78
CA MET A 1 -4.97 -14.93 5.96
C MET A 1 -4.48 -15.25 4.56
N THR A 2 -5.02 -14.62 3.52
CA THR A 2 -4.52 -14.79 2.15
C THR A 2 -3.16 -14.09 2.04
N THR A 3 -2.09 -14.88 1.92
CA THR A 3 -0.75 -14.35 1.68
C THR A 3 -0.67 -13.70 0.30
N SER A 4 -1.41 -14.24 -0.67
CA SER A 4 -1.65 -13.69 -2.01
C SER A 4 -2.58 -12.48 -2.06
N PHE A 5 -2.69 -11.90 -3.24
CA PHE A 5 -3.81 -11.05 -3.68
C PHE A 5 -4.06 -11.25 -5.18
N GLU A 6 -5.23 -10.87 -5.67
CA GLU A 6 -5.51 -10.78 -7.10
C GLU A 6 -4.90 -9.48 -7.67
N ARG A 7 -3.89 -9.64 -8.53
CA ARG A 7 -3.27 -8.55 -9.29
C ARG A 7 -3.98 -8.41 -10.63
N THR A 8 -4.40 -7.19 -10.99
CA THR A 8 -4.85 -6.87 -12.35
C THR A 8 -3.70 -7.02 -13.36
N VAL A 9 -3.97 -7.63 -14.52
CA VAL A 9 -3.02 -7.76 -15.64
C VAL A 9 -3.73 -7.45 -16.96
N GLY A 10 -2.96 -6.98 -17.96
CA GLY A 10 -3.51 -6.44 -19.20
C GLY A 10 -3.42 -4.91 -19.25
N PRO A 11 -3.97 -4.26 -20.29
CA PRO A 11 -3.71 -2.85 -20.57
C PRO A 11 -4.23 -1.87 -19.51
N LYS A 12 -5.18 -2.28 -18.67
CA LYS A 12 -5.58 -1.48 -17.49
C LYS A 12 -4.45 -1.43 -16.45
N ALA A 13 -3.78 -2.55 -16.20
CA ALA A 13 -2.64 -2.61 -15.28
C ALA A 13 -1.41 -1.89 -15.87
N ASP A 14 -1.15 -2.05 -17.17
CA ASP A 14 -0.06 -1.32 -17.85
C ASP A 14 -0.27 0.21 -17.73
N TYR A 15 -1.51 0.67 -17.91
CA TYR A 15 -1.92 2.06 -17.70
C TYR A 15 -1.73 2.52 -16.24
N GLN A 16 -2.15 1.71 -15.26
CA GLN A 16 -1.98 2.03 -13.83
C GLN A 16 -0.48 2.05 -13.41
N GLU A 17 0.38 1.26 -14.06
CA GLU A 17 1.83 1.32 -13.85
C GLU A 17 2.40 2.63 -14.40
N LEU A 18 1.94 3.11 -15.57
CA LEU A 18 2.30 4.42 -16.12
C LEU A 18 1.84 5.59 -15.23
N GLU A 19 0.63 5.55 -14.67
CA GLU A 19 0.16 6.52 -13.65
C GLU A 19 1.11 6.55 -12.43
N TYR A 20 1.47 5.37 -11.91
CA TYR A 20 2.39 5.21 -10.78
C TYR A 20 3.80 5.73 -11.07
N ILE A 21 4.35 5.44 -12.26
CA ILE A 21 5.66 5.96 -12.68
C ILE A 21 5.68 7.48 -12.72
N SER A 22 4.63 8.11 -13.25
CA SER A 22 4.54 9.57 -13.25
C SER A 22 4.44 10.12 -11.82
N ALA A 23 3.61 9.51 -10.99
CA ALA A 23 3.47 9.87 -9.57
C ALA A 23 4.79 9.74 -8.78
N LEU A 24 5.68 8.82 -9.14
CA LEU A 24 7.03 8.70 -8.57
C LEU A 24 7.99 9.80 -9.09
N HIS A 25 7.90 10.15 -10.38
CA HIS A 25 8.86 11.04 -11.05
C HIS A 25 8.57 12.54 -10.82
N GLN A 26 7.31 12.93 -10.59
CA GLN A 26 6.94 14.29 -10.19
C GLN A 26 7.69 14.74 -8.92
N THR A 27 8.05 16.01 -8.80
CA THR A 27 8.77 16.60 -7.64
C THR A 27 8.05 17.81 -7.03
N GLY A 28 6.81 18.09 -7.46
CA GLY A 28 5.96 19.14 -6.90
C GLY A 28 5.69 18.95 -5.41
N VAL A 29 5.72 20.04 -4.65
CA VAL A 29 5.71 20.00 -3.18
C VAL A 29 4.29 19.96 -2.61
N THR A 30 3.32 20.63 -3.24
CA THR A 30 1.92 20.69 -2.80
C THR A 30 1.11 19.42 -3.08
N GLY A 31 1.69 18.41 -3.75
CA GLY A 31 1.02 17.17 -4.12
C GLY A 31 1.56 16.56 -5.42
N THR A 32 1.16 15.33 -5.73
CA THR A 32 1.29 14.78 -7.08
C THR A 32 0.24 15.42 -7.99
N ARG A 33 0.63 15.93 -9.17
CA ARG A 33 -0.31 16.44 -10.19
C ARG A 33 -1.17 15.28 -10.70
N THR A 34 -2.48 15.36 -10.48
CA THR A 34 -3.47 14.29 -10.71
C THR A 34 -3.58 13.85 -12.17
N THR A 35 -3.09 14.66 -13.10
CA THR A 35 -2.99 14.41 -14.54
C THR A 35 -1.88 13.46 -14.95
N GLY A 36 -0.93 13.15 -14.05
CA GLY A 36 0.21 12.31 -14.40
C GLY A 36 1.20 13.00 -15.35
N THR A 37 1.33 14.34 -15.31
CA THR A 37 2.36 15.06 -16.05
C THR A 37 3.73 15.03 -15.36
N ILE A 38 4.82 15.02 -16.11
CA ILE A 38 6.20 15.25 -15.64
C ILE A 38 6.71 16.56 -16.24
N SER A 39 7.17 17.49 -15.41
CA SER A 39 7.64 18.81 -15.85
C SER A 39 9.14 18.83 -16.14
N SER A 40 9.59 19.82 -16.91
CA SER A 40 11.00 20.18 -17.09
C SER A 40 11.77 20.34 -15.77
N LEU A 41 11.13 20.87 -14.73
CA LEU A 41 11.71 21.00 -13.39
C LEU A 41 11.92 19.62 -12.72
N ASP A 42 11.01 18.68 -12.95
CA ASP A 42 11.13 17.29 -12.47
C ASP A 42 12.26 16.54 -13.19
N VAL A 43 12.45 16.77 -14.50
CA VAL A 43 13.57 16.21 -15.28
C VAL A 43 14.91 16.77 -14.79
N LEU A 44 15.00 18.08 -14.54
CA LEU A 44 16.17 18.73 -13.93
C LEU A 44 16.50 18.11 -12.57
N ARG A 45 15.53 18.08 -11.65
CA ARG A 45 15.71 17.56 -10.29
C ARG A 45 16.02 16.06 -10.29
N PHE A 46 15.42 15.27 -11.20
CA PHE A 46 15.75 13.87 -11.41
C PHE A 46 17.22 13.67 -11.85
N LEU A 47 17.69 14.41 -12.87
CA LEU A 47 19.07 14.25 -13.37
C LEU A 47 20.12 14.68 -12.33
N LYS A 48 19.86 15.77 -11.61
CA LYS A 48 20.70 16.23 -10.49
C LYS A 48 20.74 15.19 -9.36
N SER A 49 19.59 14.66 -8.95
CA SER A 49 19.48 13.68 -7.86
C SER A 49 20.07 12.30 -8.23
N ARG A 50 19.68 11.76 -9.40
CA ARG A 50 19.95 10.36 -9.79
C ARG A 50 21.34 10.16 -10.37
N HIS A 51 21.87 11.16 -11.08
CA HIS A 51 23.12 11.08 -11.84
C HIS A 51 24.16 12.14 -11.46
N SER A 52 23.84 13.05 -10.53
CA SER A 52 24.71 14.18 -10.15
C SER A 52 25.08 15.09 -11.32
N ILE A 53 24.21 15.19 -12.34
CA ILE A 53 24.39 16.07 -13.49
C ILE A 53 23.56 17.33 -13.26
N ASP A 54 24.25 18.44 -13.02
CA ASP A 54 23.64 19.77 -13.04
C ASP A 54 23.48 20.24 -14.48
N ILE A 55 22.23 20.54 -14.87
CA ILE A 55 21.85 21.14 -16.15
C ILE A 55 21.07 22.43 -15.90
N THR A 56 20.94 23.31 -16.89
CA THR A 56 20.07 24.47 -16.79
C THR A 56 18.60 24.07 -16.96
N HIS A 57 17.68 24.91 -16.46
CA HIS A 57 16.25 24.70 -16.72
C HIS A 57 15.92 24.78 -18.22
N GLU A 58 16.63 25.62 -18.99
CA GLU A 58 16.52 25.63 -20.46
C GLU A 58 16.90 24.29 -21.11
N GLN A 59 17.96 23.62 -20.63
CA GLN A 59 18.33 22.28 -21.10
C GLN A 59 17.25 21.25 -20.75
N ALA A 60 16.66 21.33 -19.55
CA ALA A 60 15.55 20.44 -19.16
C ALA A 60 14.27 20.72 -19.97
N ILE A 61 14.00 21.97 -20.33
CA ILE A 61 12.95 22.37 -21.27
C ILE A 61 13.22 21.79 -22.66
N ASP A 62 14.47 21.80 -23.15
CA ASP A 62 14.83 21.21 -24.45
C ASP A 62 14.70 19.69 -24.46
N ILE A 63 15.05 19.01 -23.35
CA ILE A 63 14.81 17.57 -23.18
C ILE A 63 13.31 17.26 -23.32
N VAL A 64 12.47 17.95 -22.55
CA VAL A 64 11.00 17.78 -22.59
C VAL A 64 10.42 18.17 -23.95
N ARG A 65 10.97 19.21 -24.59
CA ARG A 65 10.52 19.68 -25.91
C ARG A 65 10.80 18.64 -27.00
N GLY A 66 12.05 18.21 -27.14
CA GLY A 66 12.48 17.28 -28.19
C GLY A 66 11.82 15.92 -28.04
N LEU A 67 11.99 15.29 -26.87
CA LEU A 67 11.41 13.97 -26.59
C LEU A 67 9.88 14.00 -26.52
N GLY A 68 9.28 15.12 -26.10
CA GLY A 68 7.83 15.31 -26.06
C GLY A 68 7.20 15.81 -27.36
N GLY A 69 7.97 16.15 -28.41
CA GLY A 69 7.44 16.62 -29.69
C GLY A 69 6.71 17.97 -29.63
N VAL A 70 7.07 18.85 -28.68
CA VAL A 70 6.33 20.11 -28.45
C VAL A 70 6.75 21.19 -29.45
N GLY A 71 5.98 21.30 -30.53
CA GLY A 71 6.13 22.32 -31.58
C GLY A 71 5.86 23.74 -31.09
N GLY A 72 6.86 24.39 -30.49
CA GLY A 72 6.87 25.84 -30.26
C GLY A 72 7.65 26.55 -31.37
N ALA A 73 6.95 27.19 -32.31
CA ALA A 73 7.56 27.90 -33.44
C ALA A 73 8.64 28.91 -32.99
N ASP A 74 8.38 29.62 -31.90
CA ASP A 74 9.18 30.74 -31.39
C ASP A 74 10.42 30.32 -30.60
N GLY A 75 11.11 29.28 -31.06
CA GLY A 75 12.52 29.05 -30.76
C GLY A 75 13.43 30.08 -31.42
N SER A 76 13.08 31.37 -31.35
CA SER A 76 13.74 32.44 -32.10
C SER A 76 15.22 32.52 -31.70
N PRO A 77 16.14 32.60 -32.69
CA PRO A 77 17.55 32.86 -32.39
C PRO A 77 17.73 34.21 -31.69
N GLU A 78 16.78 35.15 -31.82
CA GLU A 78 16.78 36.40 -31.06
C GLU A 78 16.53 36.20 -29.57
N LEU A 79 15.74 35.19 -29.15
CA LEU A 79 15.56 34.90 -27.72
C LEU A 79 16.86 34.33 -27.13
N LYS A 80 17.51 33.39 -27.83
CA LYS A 80 18.83 32.87 -27.43
C LYS A 80 19.92 33.97 -27.43
N MET A 81 19.90 34.88 -28.42
CA MET A 81 20.78 36.05 -28.44
C MET A 81 20.41 37.10 -27.38
N SER A 82 19.14 37.21 -26.98
CA SER A 82 18.65 38.13 -25.94
C SER A 82 19.09 37.65 -24.57
N VAL A 83 18.89 36.37 -24.23
CA VAL A 83 19.42 35.77 -23.00
C VAL A 83 20.94 35.88 -22.98
N ALA A 84 21.65 35.56 -24.06
CA ALA A 84 23.10 35.76 -24.14
C ALA A 84 23.54 37.22 -23.97
N ARG A 85 22.73 38.20 -24.44
CA ARG A 85 23.00 39.64 -24.27
C ARG A 85 22.73 40.11 -22.85
N SER A 86 21.62 39.70 -22.23
CA SER A 86 21.28 39.99 -20.83
C SER A 86 22.25 39.35 -19.85
N VAL A 87 22.71 38.11 -20.12
CA VAL A 87 23.78 37.46 -19.35
C VAL A 87 25.11 38.17 -19.56
N ALA A 88 25.45 38.60 -20.77
CA ALA A 88 26.66 39.40 -21.02
C ALA A 88 26.59 40.80 -20.37
N GLU A 89 25.40 41.41 -20.27
CA GLU A 89 25.16 42.67 -19.57
C GLU A 89 25.20 42.52 -18.05
N ARG A 90 24.67 41.41 -17.50
CA ARG A 90 24.80 41.08 -16.08
C ARG A 90 26.25 40.76 -15.69
N ILE A 91 26.97 39.98 -16.50
CA ILE A 91 28.41 39.75 -16.31
C ILE A 91 29.20 41.07 -16.46
N ARG A 92 28.70 42.04 -17.25
CA ARG A 92 29.26 43.40 -17.30
C ARG A 92 29.01 44.16 -16.01
N SER A 93 27.78 44.21 -15.51
CA SER A 93 27.43 44.97 -14.31
C SER A 93 28.06 44.37 -13.06
N GLU A 94 28.13 43.05 -12.94
CA GLU A 94 28.85 42.37 -11.85
C GLU A 94 30.36 42.62 -11.94
N ARG A 95 30.97 42.62 -13.15
CA ARG A 95 32.37 43.02 -13.34
C ARG A 95 32.62 44.50 -13.07
N GLU A 96 31.68 45.38 -13.39
CA GLU A 96 31.77 46.83 -13.18
C GLU A 96 31.57 47.18 -11.69
N GLN A 97 30.66 46.50 -11.00
CA GLN A 97 30.47 46.57 -9.57
C GLN A 97 31.69 46.02 -8.81
N GLN A 98 32.27 44.90 -9.26
CA GLN A 98 33.56 44.41 -8.75
C GLN A 98 34.68 45.43 -9.00
N ARG A 99 34.71 46.07 -10.18
CA ARG A 99 35.69 47.11 -10.50
C ARG A 99 35.57 48.32 -9.58
N LEU A 100 34.35 48.73 -9.23
CA LEU A 100 34.09 49.82 -8.28
C LEU A 100 34.46 49.43 -6.84
N LEU A 101 34.35 48.15 -6.47
CA LEU A 101 34.85 47.62 -5.19
C LEU A 101 36.39 47.60 -5.16
N ASP A 102 37.03 47.17 -6.24
CA ASP A 102 38.49 47.16 -6.38
C ASP A 102 39.06 48.60 -6.43
N GLU A 103 38.39 49.53 -7.09
CA GLU A 103 38.75 50.96 -7.14
C GLU A 103 38.53 51.65 -5.78
N GLN A 104 37.48 51.29 -5.04
CA GLN A 104 37.35 51.67 -3.62
C GLN A 104 38.48 51.11 -2.75
N ALA A 105 38.97 49.90 -3.03
CA ALA A 105 40.10 49.31 -2.31
C ALA A 105 41.43 50.01 -2.64
N GLU A 106 41.65 50.45 -3.89
CA GLU A 106 42.84 51.24 -4.27
C GLU A 106 42.82 52.67 -3.68
N ILE A 107 41.65 53.26 -3.45
CA ILE A 107 41.50 54.57 -2.79
C ILE A 107 41.87 54.52 -1.29
N HIS A 108 41.88 53.34 -0.66
CA HIS A 108 42.23 53.16 0.76
C HIS A 108 43.33 52.08 1.00
N PRO A 109 44.56 52.27 0.47
CA PRO A 109 45.60 51.25 0.40
C PRO A 109 46.35 50.99 1.73
N HIS A 110 45.84 51.48 2.87
CA HIS A 110 46.56 51.49 4.15
C HIS A 110 45.92 50.67 5.27
N LEU A 111 44.85 49.92 5.00
CA LEU A 111 44.19 49.03 5.96
C LEU A 111 44.31 47.55 5.54
N LYS A 112 45.54 47.04 5.56
CA LYS A 112 45.83 45.60 5.38
C LYS A 112 46.50 45.04 6.64
N TRP A 113 45.87 44.05 7.26
CA TRP A 113 46.37 43.19 8.35
C TRP A 113 46.64 43.81 9.73
N THR A 114 45.61 43.78 10.59
CA THR A 114 45.69 43.05 11.87
C THR A 114 44.37 42.35 12.15
N SER A 115 44.41 41.04 12.44
CA SER A 115 43.23 40.27 12.87
C SER A 115 42.99 40.42 14.38
N LEU A 116 41.77 40.09 14.82
CA LEU A 116 41.22 40.05 16.19
C LEU A 116 40.73 41.38 16.82
N THR A 117 39.64 41.20 17.59
CA THR A 117 38.96 42.14 18.51
C THR A 117 38.16 43.33 17.96
N SER A 118 36.83 43.22 18.12
CA SER A 118 35.90 44.23 18.66
C SER A 118 36.07 45.72 18.32
N SER A 119 35.09 46.31 17.64
CA SER A 119 34.04 47.12 18.32
C SER A 119 33.02 47.77 17.37
N LYS A 120 31.90 48.25 17.92
CA LYS A 120 30.84 49.00 17.21
C LYS A 120 31.26 50.47 16.96
N PRO A 121 30.71 51.11 15.92
CA PRO A 121 29.72 52.16 16.18
C PRO A 121 28.38 51.83 15.50
N ARG A 122 27.22 51.82 16.15
CA ARG A 122 26.57 52.84 17.00
C ARG A 122 26.15 54.08 16.20
N ALA A 123 24.94 54.04 15.66
CA ALA A 123 24.30 55.15 14.94
C ALA A 123 23.79 56.27 15.88
N SER A 124 23.65 57.49 15.34
CA SER A 124 22.78 58.52 15.93
C SER A 124 22.30 59.60 14.92
N THR A 125 20.98 59.59 14.68
CA THR A 125 20.08 60.76 14.63
C THR A 125 20.22 61.91 13.61
N LYS A 126 19.20 61.95 12.73
CA LYS A 126 18.23 63.07 12.50
C LYS A 126 18.63 64.34 11.71
N SER A 127 17.60 64.86 11.01
CA SER A 127 17.36 66.25 10.59
C SER A 127 18.18 66.74 9.37
N ALA A 128 17.65 67.52 8.42
CA ALA A 128 16.26 67.97 8.12
C ALA A 128 16.24 68.61 6.70
N VAL A 129 15.27 69.49 6.40
CA VAL A 129 15.18 70.38 5.21
C VAL A 129 14.73 69.64 3.93
N SER A 130 13.45 69.73 3.55
CA SER A 130 12.86 70.78 2.68
C SER A 130 13.46 70.76 1.26
N ALA A 131 12.86 70.07 0.30
CA ALA A 131 11.63 70.45 -0.43
C ALA A 131 11.82 71.63 -1.39
N GLU A 132 11.72 71.34 -2.68
CA GLU A 132 11.35 72.28 -3.73
C GLU A 132 10.62 71.50 -4.84
N ALA A 133 9.71 72.15 -5.57
CA ALA A 133 8.87 71.49 -6.58
C ALA A 133 9.05 72.16 -7.95
N SER A 134 9.01 71.36 -9.02
CA SER A 134 8.82 71.87 -10.38
C SER A 134 8.02 70.87 -11.19
N ASP A 135 6.89 71.31 -11.74
CA ASP A 135 6.18 70.59 -12.79
C ASP A 135 7.08 70.35 -14.00
N ARG A 136 6.89 69.20 -14.66
CA ARG A 136 6.90 69.12 -16.13
C ARG A 136 6.10 67.93 -16.63
N ASN A 137 4.88 68.20 -17.07
CA ASN A 137 4.11 67.28 -17.89
C ASN A 137 4.78 67.09 -19.26
N THR A 138 5.38 65.92 -19.46
CA THR A 138 5.53 65.31 -20.79
C THR A 138 5.23 63.83 -20.65
N SER A 139 4.10 63.38 -21.23
CA SER A 139 3.84 61.96 -21.44
C SER A 139 4.65 61.48 -22.64
N PRO A 140 5.34 60.33 -22.50
CA PRO A 140 5.41 59.33 -23.54
C PRO A 140 4.35 58.26 -23.21
N LYS A 141 3.39 58.08 -24.10
CA LYS A 141 2.96 56.70 -24.39
C LYS A 141 4.07 56.12 -25.26
N ASP A 142 4.62 54.98 -24.85
CA ASP A 142 5.11 53.87 -25.70
C ASP A 142 5.88 52.88 -24.83
N VAL A 143 6.05 51.64 -25.32
CA VAL A 143 6.77 50.52 -24.69
C VAL A 143 6.18 49.99 -23.36
N ASP A 144 5.00 49.35 -23.45
CA ASP A 144 4.55 48.37 -22.43
C ASP A 144 5.11 46.95 -22.73
N GLU A 145 5.59 46.73 -23.96
CA GLU A 145 6.24 45.48 -24.43
C GLU A 145 7.43 45.07 -23.54
N GLY A 146 8.15 46.04 -22.99
CA GLY A 146 9.29 45.82 -22.10
C GLY A 146 8.93 45.14 -20.78
N LYS A 147 7.69 45.27 -20.29
CA LYS A 147 7.23 44.51 -19.11
C LYS A 147 6.89 43.08 -19.45
N MET A 148 6.16 42.88 -20.56
CA MET A 148 5.75 41.55 -20.99
C MET A 148 6.97 40.65 -21.30
N LEU A 149 8.00 41.22 -21.93
CA LEU A 149 9.28 40.53 -22.17
C LEU A 149 10.05 40.23 -20.88
N VAL A 150 10.07 41.12 -19.89
CA VAL A 150 10.71 40.84 -18.59
C VAL A 150 9.94 39.76 -17.81
N GLU A 151 8.61 39.78 -17.85
CA GLU A 151 7.76 38.78 -17.18
C GLU A 151 7.87 37.39 -17.83
N GLU A 152 8.03 37.31 -19.15
CA GLU A 152 8.27 36.03 -19.87
C GLU A 152 9.72 35.54 -19.79
N VAL A 153 10.71 36.44 -19.64
CA VAL A 153 12.12 36.06 -19.38
C VAL A 153 12.35 35.64 -17.93
N LEU A 154 11.59 36.19 -16.97
CA LEU A 154 11.65 35.77 -15.56
C LEU A 154 10.83 34.50 -15.27
N ASN A 155 9.81 34.18 -16.07
CA ASN A 155 8.99 32.99 -15.91
C ASN A 155 9.14 32.02 -17.10
N PRO A 156 10.24 31.26 -17.20
CA PRO A 156 10.40 30.23 -18.23
C PRO A 156 9.26 29.21 -18.16
N LYS A 157 8.35 29.28 -19.13
CA LYS A 157 7.12 28.47 -19.21
C LYS A 157 7.43 26.99 -19.04
N LEU A 158 6.99 26.41 -17.91
CA LEU A 158 7.22 25.01 -17.59
C LEU A 158 6.65 24.13 -18.73
N ARG A 159 7.51 23.28 -19.29
CA ARG A 159 7.08 22.26 -20.26
C ARG A 159 6.81 20.95 -19.55
N TYR A 160 5.83 20.21 -20.06
CA TYR A 160 5.33 18.97 -19.47
C TYR A 160 5.30 17.85 -20.50
N LEU A 161 5.64 16.64 -20.04
CA LEU A 161 5.37 15.35 -20.65
C LEU A 161 4.10 14.78 -20.02
N ASP A 162 3.08 14.43 -20.80
CA ASP A 162 1.93 13.63 -20.36
C ASP A 162 2.18 12.11 -20.52
N LEU A 163 1.20 11.28 -20.15
CA LEU A 163 1.34 9.82 -20.24
C LEU A 163 1.53 9.30 -21.68
N VAL A 164 1.01 10.00 -22.70
CA VAL A 164 1.20 9.64 -24.12
C VAL A 164 2.65 9.94 -24.51
N GLN A 165 3.15 11.12 -24.15
CA GLN A 165 4.54 11.53 -24.37
C GLN A 165 5.51 10.60 -23.64
N MET A 166 5.30 10.33 -22.34
CA MET A 166 6.08 9.37 -21.55
C MET A 166 6.12 7.98 -22.20
N THR A 167 4.96 7.45 -22.61
CA THR A 167 4.89 6.14 -23.28
C THR A 167 5.68 6.15 -24.58
N SER A 168 5.57 7.22 -25.39
CA SER A 168 6.32 7.34 -26.65
C SER A 168 7.83 7.35 -26.46
N ILE A 169 8.31 7.90 -25.34
CA ILE A 169 9.73 7.91 -24.93
C ILE A 169 10.15 6.53 -24.42
N ILE A 170 9.33 5.88 -23.59
CA ILE A 170 9.58 4.51 -23.10
C ILE A 170 9.64 3.52 -24.27
N LEU A 171 8.86 3.71 -25.34
CA LEU A 171 8.90 2.84 -26.52
C LEU A 171 10.17 2.97 -27.39
N ILE A 172 10.95 4.06 -27.27
CA ILE A 172 12.08 4.37 -28.18
C ILE A 172 13.00 3.16 -28.49
N PRO A 173 13.58 2.45 -27.50
CA PRO A 173 14.47 1.31 -27.78
C PRO A 173 13.78 0.15 -28.52
N THR A 174 12.51 -0.12 -28.20
CA THR A 174 11.74 -1.20 -28.83
C THR A 174 11.38 -0.84 -30.28
N LEU A 175 11.03 0.42 -30.57
CA LEU A 175 10.75 0.88 -31.93
C LEU A 175 12.03 0.92 -32.80
N ALA A 176 13.15 1.35 -32.22
CA ALA A 176 14.47 1.28 -32.87
C ALA A 176 14.83 -0.15 -33.27
N ARG A 177 14.62 -1.11 -32.34
CA ARG A 177 14.84 -2.54 -32.57
C ARG A 177 13.92 -3.10 -33.68
N MET A 178 12.61 -2.88 -33.58
CA MET A 178 11.64 -3.36 -34.57
C MET A 178 11.95 -2.84 -35.99
N ALA A 179 12.31 -1.56 -36.14
CA ALA A 179 12.68 -1.00 -37.44
C ALA A 179 14.00 -1.58 -37.98
N GLN A 180 14.96 -1.90 -37.10
CA GLN A 180 16.20 -2.57 -37.51
C GLN A 180 15.93 -4.00 -37.98
N GLU A 181 15.15 -4.77 -37.21
CA GLU A 181 14.76 -6.15 -37.56
C GLU A 181 13.96 -6.18 -38.87
N TRP A 182 13.01 -5.26 -39.06
CA TRP A 182 12.25 -5.11 -40.31
C TRP A 182 13.15 -4.74 -41.52
N ARG A 183 14.09 -3.80 -41.34
CA ARG A 183 15.05 -3.42 -42.41
C ARG A 183 15.94 -4.61 -42.81
N GLN A 184 16.36 -5.43 -41.85
CA GLN A 184 17.12 -6.67 -42.11
C GLN A 184 16.28 -7.71 -42.86
N ALA A 185 15.03 -7.96 -42.43
CA ALA A 185 14.13 -8.89 -43.11
C ALA A 185 13.83 -8.46 -44.56
N SER A 186 13.50 -7.20 -44.79
CA SER A 186 13.26 -6.63 -46.12
C SER A 186 14.50 -6.73 -47.03
N SER A 187 15.70 -6.49 -46.50
CA SER A 187 16.96 -6.65 -47.24
C SER A 187 17.19 -8.10 -47.66
N ASN A 188 16.96 -9.06 -46.75
CA ASN A 188 17.16 -10.49 -47.01
C ASN A 188 16.17 -11.01 -48.09
N ASN A 189 14.92 -10.55 -48.04
CA ASN A 189 13.91 -10.90 -49.04
C ASN A 189 14.29 -10.40 -50.44
N HIS A 190 14.83 -9.18 -50.56
CA HIS A 190 15.34 -8.67 -51.84
C HIS A 190 16.57 -9.43 -52.36
N SER A 191 17.47 -9.92 -51.50
CA SER A 191 18.59 -10.76 -51.94
C SER A 191 18.18 -12.17 -52.37
N ASN A 192 17.11 -12.72 -51.79
CA ASN A 192 16.63 -14.06 -52.14
C ASN A 192 15.88 -14.07 -53.49
N LEU A 193 15.00 -13.09 -53.73
CA LEU A 193 14.31 -12.92 -55.02
C LEU A 193 15.27 -12.88 -56.22
N GLY A 194 16.45 -12.26 -56.08
CA GLY A 194 17.49 -12.23 -57.12
C GLY A 194 18.29 -13.53 -57.32
N ASN A 195 18.10 -14.53 -56.46
CA ASN A 195 18.67 -15.87 -56.58
C ASN A 195 17.62 -16.91 -57.00
N ASP A 196 16.36 -16.75 -56.58
CA ASP A 196 15.27 -17.66 -56.97
C ASP A 196 14.99 -17.59 -58.48
N GLU A 197 15.12 -16.42 -59.12
CA GLU A 197 15.09 -16.28 -60.59
C GLU A 197 16.22 -17.04 -61.31
N LYS A 198 17.29 -17.47 -60.62
CA LYS A 198 18.32 -18.36 -61.17
C LYS A 198 18.05 -19.82 -60.86
N ASN A 199 17.70 -20.14 -59.61
CA ASN A 199 17.48 -21.54 -59.20
C ASN A 199 16.24 -22.16 -59.86
N GLN A 200 15.21 -21.36 -60.19
CA GLN A 200 14.05 -21.82 -60.98
C GLN A 200 14.41 -22.27 -62.43
N GLN A 201 15.66 -22.12 -62.86
CA GLN A 201 16.15 -22.66 -64.14
C GLN A 201 17.01 -23.94 -64.00
N GLU A 202 17.32 -24.41 -62.79
CA GLU A 202 18.03 -25.68 -62.55
C GLU A 202 17.20 -26.75 -61.82
N THR A 203 16.24 -26.39 -60.94
CA THR A 203 15.41 -27.38 -60.24
C THR A 203 14.16 -27.77 -61.06
N LYS A 204 14.28 -28.81 -61.90
CA LYS A 204 13.13 -29.40 -62.62
C LYS A 204 13.10 -30.93 -62.72
N ASP A 205 14.09 -31.62 -62.16
CA ASP A 205 14.27 -33.07 -62.28
C ASP A 205 14.44 -33.77 -60.91
N GLU A 206 13.62 -33.44 -59.90
CA GLU A 206 13.64 -34.15 -58.60
C GLU A 206 12.26 -34.16 -57.89
N ASP A 207 11.24 -34.66 -58.60
CA ASP A 207 10.02 -35.21 -57.97
C ASP A 207 10.31 -36.62 -57.36
N ASP A 208 9.34 -37.15 -56.60
CA ASP A 208 9.32 -38.49 -55.98
C ASP A 208 10.31 -38.77 -54.83
N LYS A 209 9.97 -38.27 -53.62
CA LYS A 209 10.12 -39.06 -52.38
C LYS A 209 9.22 -38.68 -51.23
N GLU A 210 8.59 -39.70 -50.66
CA GLU A 210 8.01 -39.74 -49.32
C GLU A 210 9.17 -39.65 -48.27
N GLU A 211 8.99 -39.42 -46.96
CA GLU A 211 8.02 -40.06 -46.07
C GLU A 211 7.94 -39.37 -44.68
N ASN A 212 6.86 -39.66 -43.94
CA ASN A 212 6.74 -39.68 -42.47
C ASN A 212 7.69 -38.84 -41.59
N GLY A 213 7.16 -37.75 -41.02
CA GLY A 213 7.68 -37.09 -39.82
C GLY A 213 6.55 -36.85 -38.79
N THR A 214 6.67 -37.43 -37.60
CA THR A 214 5.66 -37.27 -36.52
C THR A 214 5.80 -35.90 -35.84
N ALA A 215 4.71 -35.14 -35.78
CA ALA A 215 4.68 -33.87 -35.07
C ALA A 215 4.63 -34.06 -33.55
N GLU A 216 5.71 -33.71 -32.87
CA GLU A 216 5.75 -33.48 -31.42
C GLU A 216 5.66 -31.96 -31.21
N GLU A 217 4.47 -31.45 -30.88
CA GLU A 217 4.19 -30.01 -30.73
C GLU A 217 4.77 -29.46 -29.42
N ASP A 218 6.08 -29.29 -29.41
CA ASP A 218 6.79 -28.58 -28.34
C ASP A 218 6.36 -27.10 -28.34
N PHE A 219 5.97 -26.56 -27.18
CA PHE A 219 5.44 -25.20 -27.03
C PHE A 219 6.57 -24.15 -27.12
N ALA A 220 7.15 -23.98 -28.31
CA ALA A 220 7.99 -22.83 -28.62
C ALA A 220 7.17 -21.54 -28.38
N PRO A 221 7.68 -20.56 -27.61
CA PRO A 221 6.98 -19.31 -27.40
C PRO A 221 6.82 -18.58 -28.75
N LEU A 222 5.57 -18.31 -29.13
CA LEU A 222 5.22 -17.53 -30.30
C LEU A 222 5.61 -16.06 -30.09
N ASP A 223 6.90 -15.75 -30.22
CA ASP A 223 7.38 -14.38 -30.35
C ASP A 223 6.70 -13.76 -31.58
N PRO A 224 5.86 -12.71 -31.41
CA PRO A 224 5.07 -12.18 -32.51
C PRO A 224 6.01 -11.48 -33.50
N GLN A 225 6.12 -12.04 -34.72
CA GLN A 225 6.93 -11.52 -35.82
C GLN A 225 6.88 -9.97 -35.87
N PRO A 226 8.00 -9.25 -35.62
CA PRO A 226 7.98 -7.82 -35.30
C PRO A 226 7.43 -6.95 -36.42
N ASN A 227 7.61 -7.38 -37.68
CA ASN A 227 7.05 -6.78 -38.89
C ASN A 227 5.54 -6.54 -38.77
N GLY A 228 4.81 -7.54 -38.28
CA GLY A 228 3.35 -7.54 -38.19
C GLY A 228 2.74 -6.61 -37.14
N LEU A 229 3.55 -5.88 -36.37
CA LEU A 229 3.07 -4.78 -35.52
C LEU A 229 3.21 -3.41 -36.20
N LEU A 230 4.24 -3.20 -37.02
CA LEU A 230 4.36 -1.97 -37.83
C LEU A 230 3.29 -1.93 -38.92
N GLU A 231 3.12 -3.05 -39.65
CA GLU A 231 2.06 -3.24 -40.65
C GLU A 231 0.68 -3.00 -40.04
N PHE A 232 0.42 -3.57 -38.86
CA PHE A 232 -0.84 -3.43 -38.15
C PHE A 232 -1.13 -1.98 -37.72
N VAL A 233 -0.15 -1.23 -37.18
CA VAL A 233 -0.39 0.17 -36.80
C VAL A 233 -0.57 1.06 -38.04
N LEU A 234 0.20 0.81 -39.11
CA LEU A 234 0.05 1.51 -40.39
C LEU A 234 -1.35 1.32 -40.98
N GLU A 235 -1.86 0.09 -41.02
CA GLU A 235 -3.19 -0.25 -41.53
C GLU A 235 -4.29 0.52 -40.79
N ASN A 236 -4.16 0.70 -39.47
CA ASN A 236 -5.11 1.48 -38.69
C ASN A 236 -4.95 3.00 -38.90
N MET A 237 -3.73 3.53 -39.03
CA MET A 237 -3.52 4.94 -39.39
C MET A 237 -4.17 5.29 -40.73
N ILE A 238 -4.03 4.43 -41.75
CA ILE A 238 -4.63 4.63 -43.07
C ILE A 238 -6.17 4.58 -42.98
N ARG A 239 -6.74 3.54 -42.34
CA ARG A 239 -8.20 3.40 -42.15
C ARG A 239 -8.85 4.60 -41.47
N VAL A 240 -8.18 5.18 -40.48
CA VAL A 240 -8.65 6.36 -39.75
C VAL A 240 -8.80 7.57 -40.68
N VAL A 241 -7.83 7.80 -41.58
CA VAL A 241 -7.93 8.88 -42.59
C VAL A 241 -8.98 8.58 -43.66
N GLU A 242 -9.04 7.34 -44.18
CA GLU A 242 -10.06 6.95 -45.17
C GLU A 242 -11.50 7.13 -44.64
N ALA A 243 -11.71 6.94 -43.33
CA ALA A 243 -13.00 7.17 -42.70
C ALA A 243 -13.40 8.66 -42.71
N HIS A 244 -12.47 9.57 -42.44
CA HIS A 244 -12.69 11.02 -42.39
C HIS A 244 -13.03 11.60 -43.79
N ASP A 245 -12.27 11.24 -44.82
CA ASP A 245 -12.55 11.62 -46.21
C ASP A 245 -13.94 11.16 -46.67
N SER A 246 -14.35 9.95 -46.24
CA SER A 246 -15.64 9.38 -46.64
C SER A 246 -16.86 10.19 -46.20
N ASP A 247 -16.74 11.01 -45.15
CA ASP A 247 -17.83 11.81 -44.60
C ASP A 247 -17.71 13.31 -44.93
N ASN A 248 -16.49 13.88 -45.03
CA ASN A 248 -16.31 15.23 -45.58
C ASN A 248 -16.79 15.35 -47.05
N PHE A 249 -16.64 14.31 -47.85
CA PHE A 249 -17.17 14.26 -49.23
C PHE A 249 -18.71 14.36 -49.31
N LYS A 250 -19.44 14.23 -48.18
CA LYS A 250 -20.90 14.43 -48.11
C LYS A 250 -21.31 15.81 -47.58
N GLY A 251 -20.39 16.55 -46.95
CA GLY A 251 -20.68 17.84 -46.32
C GLY A 251 -20.57 19.04 -47.25
N SER A 252 -20.02 18.88 -48.45
CA SER A 252 -19.67 19.96 -49.36
C SER A 252 -20.35 19.81 -50.74
N VAL A 253 -20.79 20.96 -51.27
CA VAL A 253 -21.46 21.18 -52.58
C VAL A 253 -22.93 20.76 -52.68
N LEU A 254 -23.77 21.78 -52.89
CA LEU A 254 -25.19 21.72 -53.22
C LEU A 254 -25.45 21.05 -54.59
N GLY A 255 -26.47 20.20 -54.70
CA GLY A 255 -26.99 19.74 -55.99
C GLY A 255 -27.89 18.51 -55.90
N GLU A 256 -29.21 18.70 -56.02
CA GLU A 256 -30.23 17.64 -55.83
C GLU A 256 -30.42 16.73 -57.08
N ASP A 257 -29.64 16.94 -58.15
CA ASP A 257 -29.87 16.40 -59.50
C ASP A 257 -28.89 15.28 -59.96
N VAL A 258 -27.97 14.79 -59.12
CA VAL A 258 -26.85 13.91 -59.56
C VAL A 258 -27.06 12.41 -59.26
N GLU A 259 -28.29 11.94 -59.05
CA GLU A 259 -28.57 10.50 -58.82
C GLU A 259 -28.62 9.65 -60.12
N VAL A 260 -28.63 10.29 -61.30
CA VAL A 260 -28.88 9.59 -62.59
C VAL A 260 -27.63 8.96 -63.21
N LEU A 261 -26.43 9.50 -62.96
CA LEU A 261 -25.20 9.12 -63.68
C LEU A 261 -24.38 7.97 -63.05
N TYR A 262 -24.71 7.53 -61.83
CA TYR A 262 -23.88 6.57 -61.08
C TYR A 262 -24.23 5.08 -61.26
N LYS A 263 -25.12 4.73 -62.21
CA LYS A 263 -25.59 3.34 -62.41
C LYS A 263 -24.77 2.49 -63.39
N ASP A 264 -24.07 3.12 -64.34
CA ASP A 264 -23.40 2.37 -65.43
C ASP A 264 -21.92 2.04 -65.15
N SER A 265 -21.31 2.62 -64.11
CA SER A 265 -19.90 2.42 -63.75
C SER A 265 -19.65 1.11 -62.97
N LYS A 266 -20.25 -0.01 -63.41
CA LYS A 266 -20.27 -1.27 -62.63
C LYS A 266 -19.81 -2.54 -63.38
N LEU A 267 -18.99 -2.39 -64.42
CA LEU A 267 -18.33 -3.50 -65.14
C LEU A 267 -16.84 -3.20 -65.41
N SER A 268 -15.99 -3.31 -64.39
CA SER A 268 -14.52 -3.45 -64.52
C SER A 268 -13.93 -4.00 -63.23
N ASP A 269 -14.36 -5.19 -62.81
CA ASP A 269 -14.13 -5.78 -61.48
C ASP A 269 -12.86 -6.66 -61.42
N ASP A 270 -11.76 -6.19 -62.03
CA ASP A 270 -10.57 -7.02 -62.31
C ASP A 270 -9.23 -6.27 -62.17
N ARG A 271 -9.22 -5.13 -61.46
CA ARG A 271 -8.01 -4.49 -60.91
C ARG A 271 -8.28 -3.86 -59.56
N SER A 272 -7.93 -4.59 -58.50
CA SER A 272 -7.57 -4.01 -57.22
C SER A 272 -6.17 -3.37 -57.31
N ASP A 273 -6.03 -2.34 -58.15
CA ASP A 273 -4.87 -1.46 -58.11
C ASP A 273 -4.92 -0.74 -56.74
N GLU A 274 -4.15 -1.25 -55.78
CA GLU A 274 -4.14 -0.76 -54.39
C GLU A 274 -3.96 0.75 -54.36
N ARG A 275 -4.85 1.46 -53.65
CA ARG A 275 -4.74 2.90 -53.45
C ARG A 275 -3.59 3.21 -52.49
N LYS A 276 -2.38 3.23 -53.02
CA LYS A 276 -1.18 3.55 -52.24
C LYS A 276 -1.25 4.99 -51.75
N THR A 277 -1.50 5.16 -50.46
CA THR A 277 -1.61 6.46 -49.80
C THR A 277 -0.29 7.22 -49.97
N ILE A 278 -0.30 8.31 -50.73
CA ILE A 278 0.89 9.16 -50.92
C ILE A 278 1.14 9.91 -49.61
N LEU A 279 2.40 9.96 -49.17
CA LEU A 279 2.76 10.71 -47.98
C LEU A 279 2.79 12.21 -48.30
N THR A 280 1.71 12.93 -47.95
CA THR A 280 1.57 14.37 -48.16
C THR A 280 1.56 15.14 -46.82
N PRO A 281 1.83 16.47 -46.83
CA PRO A 281 1.59 17.32 -45.67
C PRO A 281 0.15 17.20 -45.15
N ASP A 282 -0.81 17.20 -46.06
CA ASP A 282 -2.25 17.12 -45.80
C ASP A 282 -2.63 15.82 -45.07
N LEU A 283 -1.99 14.68 -45.41
CA LEU A 283 -2.15 13.40 -44.72
C LEU A 283 -1.67 13.49 -43.26
N VAL A 284 -0.52 14.13 -43.03
CA VAL A 284 0.05 14.32 -41.69
C VAL A 284 -0.80 15.30 -40.88
N GLU A 285 -1.32 16.37 -41.50
CA GLU A 285 -2.28 17.29 -40.87
C GLU A 285 -3.56 16.55 -40.45
N ALA A 286 -4.15 15.75 -41.34
CA ALA A 286 -5.34 14.94 -41.05
C ALA A 286 -5.09 13.93 -39.91
N LEU A 287 -3.95 13.22 -39.93
CA LEU A 287 -3.56 12.32 -38.84
C LEU A 287 -3.41 13.05 -37.50
N LEU A 288 -2.89 14.28 -37.49
CA LEU A 288 -2.76 15.08 -36.28
C LEU A 288 -4.13 15.57 -35.77
N LEU A 289 -4.99 16.10 -36.65
CA LEU A 289 -6.33 16.57 -36.31
C LEU A 289 -7.22 15.47 -35.72
N GLU A 290 -7.27 14.31 -36.37
CA GLU A 290 -8.09 13.15 -35.95
C GLU A 290 -7.58 12.53 -34.63
N ASN A 291 -6.28 12.68 -34.32
CA ASN A 291 -5.69 12.32 -33.02
C ASN A 291 -5.69 13.49 -32.01
N GLY A 292 -6.45 14.57 -32.27
CA GLY A 292 -6.66 15.70 -31.36
C GLY A 292 -5.52 16.73 -31.27
N GLU A 293 -4.45 16.60 -32.06
CA GLU A 293 -3.26 17.48 -32.03
C GLU A 293 -3.41 18.71 -32.93
N THR A 294 -4.49 19.47 -32.72
CA THR A 294 -4.80 20.70 -33.47
C THR A 294 -3.64 21.70 -33.49
N GLU A 295 -2.94 21.86 -32.36
CA GLU A 295 -1.76 22.74 -32.26
C GLU A 295 -0.63 22.34 -33.21
N ARG A 296 -0.40 21.04 -33.39
CA ARG A 296 0.66 20.50 -34.26
C ARG A 296 0.22 20.42 -35.72
N ALA A 297 -1.08 20.19 -35.96
CA ALA A 297 -1.69 20.28 -37.27
C ALA A 297 -1.53 21.68 -37.89
N HIS A 298 -1.45 22.74 -37.07
CA HIS A 298 -1.21 24.10 -37.55
C HIS A 298 0.28 24.49 -37.67
N ASP A 299 1.21 23.67 -37.15
CA ASP A 299 2.66 23.87 -37.36
C ASP A 299 3.09 23.27 -38.71
N THR A 300 2.90 24.06 -39.78
CA THR A 300 3.31 23.72 -41.15
C THR A 300 4.80 23.44 -41.33
N LYS A 301 5.65 23.83 -40.37
CA LYS A 301 7.07 23.47 -40.35
C LYS A 301 7.24 22.07 -39.76
N LEU A 302 6.64 21.77 -38.60
CA LEU A 302 6.65 20.44 -38.00
C LEU A 302 6.06 19.39 -38.94
N ILE A 303 4.96 19.69 -39.64
CA ILE A 303 4.37 18.80 -40.66
C ILE A 303 5.39 18.49 -41.77
N ARG A 304 6.14 19.50 -42.24
CA ARG A 304 7.18 19.28 -43.25
C ARG A 304 8.32 18.41 -42.73
N GLU A 305 8.81 18.70 -41.52
CA GLU A 305 9.83 17.88 -40.85
C GLU A 305 9.34 16.43 -40.65
N MET A 306 8.05 16.23 -40.35
CA MET A 306 7.42 14.91 -40.24
C MET A 306 7.33 14.17 -41.59
N VAL A 307 6.95 14.87 -42.67
CA VAL A 307 6.93 14.29 -44.03
C VAL A 307 8.35 13.93 -44.48
N GLU A 308 9.32 14.83 -44.32
CA GLU A 308 10.73 14.61 -44.66
C GLU A 308 11.32 13.42 -43.87
N MET A 309 10.99 13.29 -42.59
CA MET A 309 11.44 12.19 -41.73
C MET A 309 10.83 10.82 -42.10
N ALA A 310 9.61 10.83 -42.65
CA ALA A 310 8.86 9.63 -43.01
C ALA A 310 9.05 9.23 -44.49
N GLN A 311 9.98 9.82 -45.25
CA GLN A 311 10.17 9.46 -46.66
C GLN A 311 10.67 8.01 -46.81
N SER A 312 9.90 7.22 -47.58
CA SER A 312 10.27 5.91 -48.12
C SER A 312 10.80 6.04 -49.56
N LYS A 313 11.42 4.98 -50.09
CA LYS A 313 11.82 4.95 -51.52
C LYS A 313 10.63 4.95 -52.49
N SER A 314 9.42 4.63 -52.00
CA SER A 314 8.19 4.60 -52.81
C SER A 314 7.51 5.96 -52.92
N GLY A 315 7.79 6.90 -51.99
CA GLY A 315 7.02 8.14 -51.82
C GLY A 315 5.60 7.92 -51.24
N THR A 316 5.27 6.70 -50.83
CA THR A 316 3.98 6.34 -50.24
C THR A 316 4.14 6.04 -48.76
N PHE A 317 3.08 6.22 -47.98
CA PHE A 317 3.05 5.95 -46.55
C PHE A 317 2.95 4.43 -46.32
N ASP A 318 4.09 3.76 -46.50
CA ASP A 318 4.29 2.32 -46.37
C ASP A 318 5.03 1.96 -45.06
N VAL A 319 5.42 0.69 -44.91
CA VAL A 319 6.13 0.24 -43.70
C VAL A 319 7.55 0.79 -43.62
N GLU A 320 8.19 1.11 -44.75
CA GLU A 320 9.49 1.82 -44.76
C GLU A 320 9.31 3.26 -44.26
N ALA A 321 8.26 3.94 -44.72
CA ALA A 321 7.91 5.29 -44.30
C ALA A 321 7.67 5.34 -42.78
N LEU A 322 6.84 4.44 -42.23
CA LEU A 322 6.59 4.37 -40.79
C LEU A 322 7.84 3.96 -39.99
N ALA A 323 8.65 3.01 -40.48
CA ALA A 323 9.90 2.64 -39.83
C ALA A 323 10.91 3.80 -39.80
N ASN A 324 10.97 4.62 -40.85
CA ASN A 324 11.78 5.85 -40.90
C ASN A 324 11.21 6.92 -39.95
N ALA A 325 9.91 7.18 -40.02
CA ALA A 325 9.17 8.14 -39.17
C ALA A 325 9.44 7.96 -37.67
N LEU A 326 9.55 6.70 -37.23
CA LEU A 326 9.75 6.36 -35.82
C LEU A 326 11.23 6.32 -35.38
N THR A 327 12.20 6.29 -36.31
CA THR A 327 13.60 5.94 -36.00
C THR A 327 14.71 6.74 -36.69
N LEU A 328 14.41 7.61 -37.66
CA LEU A 328 15.44 8.37 -38.38
C LEU A 328 16.21 9.34 -37.45
N ASP A 329 15.57 9.81 -36.38
CA ASP A 329 16.16 10.64 -35.31
C ASP A 329 16.69 9.82 -34.11
N LEU A 330 16.85 8.50 -34.28
CA LEU A 330 17.40 7.57 -33.29
C LEU A 330 18.72 6.91 -33.77
N GLN A 331 19.38 7.46 -34.80
CA GLN A 331 20.60 6.87 -35.37
C GLN A 331 21.76 6.74 -34.36
N ASP A 332 21.82 7.62 -33.35
CA ASP A 332 22.80 7.55 -32.26
C ASP A 332 22.48 6.46 -31.21
N TRP A 333 21.30 5.82 -31.27
CA TRP A 333 20.91 4.73 -30.37
C TRP A 333 21.44 3.38 -30.82
N ASN A 334 22.40 2.83 -30.06
CA ASN A 334 22.84 1.46 -30.23
C ASN A 334 21.80 0.49 -29.65
N VAL A 335 20.94 -0.08 -30.50
CA VAL A 335 19.89 -1.05 -30.12
C VAL A 335 20.42 -2.15 -29.18
N GLY A 336 21.64 -2.64 -29.41
CA GLY A 336 22.27 -3.67 -28.58
C GLY A 336 22.84 -3.19 -27.25
N CYS A 337 22.39 -2.07 -26.66
CA CYS A 337 22.75 -1.64 -25.31
C CYS A 337 21.74 -2.07 -24.22
N GLU A 338 20.51 -2.43 -24.59
CA GLU A 338 19.56 -3.05 -23.64
C GLU A 338 20.01 -4.46 -23.25
N ASP A 339 20.58 -5.21 -24.19
CA ASP A 339 21.07 -6.57 -23.98
C ASP A 339 22.39 -6.64 -23.17
N ARG A 340 23.10 -5.51 -23.02
CA ARG A 340 24.38 -5.43 -22.30
C ARG A 340 24.18 -5.29 -20.80
N GLU A 341 24.92 -6.07 -20.02
CA GLU A 341 25.07 -5.94 -18.55
C GLU A 341 25.95 -4.73 -18.14
N SER A 342 25.91 -3.68 -18.97
CA SER A 342 26.50 -2.36 -18.77
C SER A 342 25.56 -1.49 -17.92
N THR A 343 26.13 -0.49 -17.22
CA THR A 343 25.32 0.55 -16.58
C THR A 343 24.82 1.55 -17.62
N TYR A 344 23.64 2.13 -17.40
CA TYR A 344 23.10 3.16 -18.30
C TYR A 344 24.06 4.33 -18.57
N PHE A 345 24.90 4.70 -17.58
CA PHE A 345 25.92 5.72 -17.78
C PHE A 345 27.04 5.25 -18.74
N SER A 346 27.52 4.01 -18.58
CA SER A 346 28.52 3.41 -19.49
C SER A 346 27.95 3.04 -20.87
N ASP A 347 26.63 2.96 -21.04
CA ASP A 347 25.99 2.87 -22.35
C ASP A 347 25.90 4.23 -23.04
N VAL A 348 25.38 5.26 -22.35
CA VAL A 348 25.16 6.58 -22.94
C VAL A 348 26.48 7.32 -23.19
N PHE A 349 27.44 7.27 -22.26
CA PHE A 349 28.74 7.93 -22.43
C PHE A 349 29.81 7.00 -23.03
N GLY A 350 29.61 5.69 -22.95
CA GLY A 350 30.60 4.68 -23.33
C GLY A 350 31.54 4.33 -22.17
N GLN A 351 32.27 3.22 -22.31
CA GLN A 351 33.50 3.02 -21.53
C GLN A 351 34.58 3.90 -22.16
N ALA A 352 35.02 4.94 -21.44
CA ALA A 352 36.02 5.91 -21.92
C ALA A 352 37.31 5.19 -22.33
N LYS A 353 37.82 5.46 -23.55
CA LYS A 353 39.07 4.86 -24.01
C LYS A 353 40.23 5.74 -23.55
N THR A 354 40.66 5.43 -22.32
CA THR A 354 41.61 6.18 -21.48
C THR A 354 41.01 7.39 -20.79
N ASP A 355 41.53 7.70 -19.60
CA ASP A 355 41.03 8.76 -18.71
C ASP A 355 41.16 10.17 -19.32
N ASN A 356 41.96 10.32 -20.39
CA ASN A 356 42.13 11.59 -21.10
C ASN A 356 40.81 12.03 -21.77
N GLU A 357 40.10 11.14 -22.47
CA GLU A 357 38.84 11.48 -23.14
C GLU A 357 37.74 11.92 -22.15
N PHE A 358 37.70 11.30 -20.96
CA PHE A 358 36.71 11.64 -19.93
C PHE A 358 37.02 12.96 -19.23
N ASN A 359 38.30 13.25 -18.96
CA ASN A 359 38.71 14.57 -18.47
C ASN A 359 38.50 15.67 -19.53
N GLU A 360 38.77 15.38 -20.81
CA GLU A 360 38.50 16.30 -21.93
C GLU A 360 37.00 16.56 -22.10
N PHE A 361 36.13 15.58 -21.84
CA PHE A 361 34.68 15.77 -21.80
C PHE A 361 34.22 16.65 -20.62
N ILE A 362 34.66 16.37 -19.39
CA ILE A 362 34.26 17.17 -18.21
C ILE A 362 34.82 18.59 -18.27
N THR A 363 36.05 18.77 -18.77
CA THR A 363 36.61 20.11 -19.01
C THR A 363 35.93 20.79 -20.20
N GLY A 364 35.58 20.07 -21.27
CA GLY A 364 34.83 20.62 -22.41
C GLY A 364 33.43 21.14 -22.06
N VAL A 365 32.74 20.52 -21.11
CA VAL A 365 31.45 20.99 -20.58
C VAL A 365 31.60 22.22 -19.67
N THR A 366 32.80 22.49 -19.14
CA THR A 366 33.06 23.62 -18.22
C THR A 366 33.94 24.74 -18.81
N ALA A 367 34.55 24.53 -19.98
CA ALA A 367 35.50 25.46 -20.60
C ALA A 367 34.83 26.44 -21.59
N VAL A 368 34.20 27.49 -21.06
CA VAL A 368 33.88 28.68 -21.85
C VAL A 368 35.14 29.54 -22.02
N ASP A 369 35.81 29.35 -23.17
CA ASP A 369 36.88 30.15 -23.78
C ASP A 369 37.83 30.94 -22.84
N TRP A 370 38.98 30.33 -22.53
CA TRP A 370 40.08 30.91 -21.73
C TRP A 370 41.40 31.06 -22.52
N GLU A 371 41.62 30.28 -23.59
CA GLU A 371 42.93 30.12 -24.22
C GLU A 371 43.24 31.12 -25.35
N SER A 372 43.16 32.42 -25.04
CA SER A 372 43.71 33.48 -25.90
C SER A 372 44.97 34.16 -25.33
N THR A 373 45.33 33.92 -24.06
CA THR A 373 46.39 34.69 -23.38
C THR A 373 47.37 33.85 -22.54
N ARG A 374 48.27 33.10 -23.20
CA ARG A 374 49.72 33.10 -22.89
C ARG A 374 50.57 32.25 -23.85
N ALA A 375 51.35 32.92 -24.68
CA ALA A 375 52.59 32.36 -25.21
C ALA A 375 53.74 32.50 -24.19
N SER A 376 54.84 31.81 -24.44
CA SER A 376 56.17 31.91 -23.78
C SER A 376 56.33 31.37 -22.35
N ALA A 377 56.67 30.08 -22.23
CA ALA A 377 57.79 29.60 -21.41
C ALA A 377 58.30 28.21 -21.88
N LYS A 378 59.61 27.98 -21.78
CA LYS A 378 60.35 26.71 -22.01
C LYS A 378 61.52 26.72 -20.97
N PRO A 379 62.26 25.62 -20.67
CA PRO A 379 62.17 24.25 -21.19
C PRO A 379 62.36 23.14 -20.10
N ALA A 380 62.79 21.94 -20.53
CA ALA A 380 63.54 20.89 -19.78
C ALA A 380 62.77 19.91 -18.86
N SER A 381 63.16 18.63 -18.70
CA SER A 381 64.03 17.75 -19.54
C SER A 381 64.04 16.28 -19.07
N LYS A 382 64.33 15.33 -19.99
CA LYS A 382 64.68 13.89 -19.76
C LYS A 382 63.54 12.98 -19.26
N GLY A 383 63.52 11.67 -19.55
CA GLY A 383 64.35 10.89 -20.49
C GLY A 383 64.37 9.37 -20.20
N ALA A 384 64.77 8.56 -21.20
CA ALA A 384 64.80 7.09 -21.28
C ALA A 384 63.41 6.38 -21.31
N ALA A 385 63.06 5.42 -22.19
CA ALA A 385 63.75 4.44 -23.08
C ALA A 385 63.91 3.02 -22.49
N VAL A 386 64.23 2.02 -23.35
CA VAL A 386 64.07 0.56 -23.16
C VAL A 386 62.61 0.14 -23.43
N ASP A 387 62.21 -0.49 -24.55
CA ASP A 387 62.74 -1.65 -25.33
C ASP A 387 62.56 -2.99 -24.54
N ASP A 388 62.28 -4.18 -25.09
CA ASP A 388 62.22 -4.61 -26.49
C ASP A 388 61.31 -5.86 -26.69
N ALA A 389 60.78 -5.98 -27.91
CA ALA A 389 60.67 -7.18 -28.78
C ALA A 389 60.02 -8.56 -28.41
N VAL A 390 59.10 -8.97 -29.30
CA VAL A 390 59.07 -10.24 -30.08
C VAL A 390 58.96 -11.62 -29.38
N SER A 391 57.77 -12.26 -29.50
CA SER A 391 57.49 -13.48 -30.33
C SER A 391 56.06 -13.99 -30.05
N ASN A 392 55.18 -14.49 -30.94
CA ASN A 392 55.22 -15.13 -32.28
C ASN A 392 55.05 -16.66 -32.24
N LYS A 393 53.94 -17.18 -32.85
CA LYS A 393 53.69 -18.59 -33.25
C LYS A 393 53.40 -19.61 -32.09
N LYS A 394 52.72 -20.76 -32.26
CA LYS A 394 52.25 -21.52 -33.45
C LYS A 394 51.13 -22.56 -33.13
N ASP A 395 50.24 -22.79 -34.11
CA ASP A 395 49.40 -23.93 -34.58
C ASP A 395 49.22 -25.28 -33.79
N HIS A 396 48.13 -26.00 -34.17
CA HIS A 396 47.81 -27.46 -34.14
C HIS A 396 46.78 -28.04 -33.13
N ASP A 397 45.61 -28.42 -33.68
CA ASP A 397 45.04 -29.78 -33.86
C ASP A 397 45.22 -30.91 -32.81
N GLY A 398 44.21 -31.79 -32.63
CA GLY A 398 44.48 -33.16 -32.13
C GLY A 398 43.35 -34.00 -31.47
N ALA A 399 42.41 -34.49 -32.28
CA ALA A 399 41.42 -35.58 -32.08
C ALA A 399 41.51 -36.63 -30.92
N SER A 400 40.31 -37.08 -30.50
CA SER A 400 39.82 -38.49 -30.37
C SER A 400 39.92 -39.36 -29.09
N SER A 401 38.91 -40.25 -29.00
CA SER A 401 38.80 -41.60 -28.39
C SER A 401 38.82 -41.82 -26.86
N ASP A 402 37.65 -42.28 -26.35
CA ASP A 402 37.38 -43.52 -25.57
C ASP A 402 38.04 -43.71 -24.16
N ASP A 403 37.58 -44.59 -23.25
CA ASP A 403 36.75 -45.80 -23.38
C ASP A 403 36.07 -46.29 -22.05
N GLN A 404 34.97 -47.06 -22.20
CA GLN A 404 34.48 -48.21 -21.39
C GLN A 404 34.03 -48.22 -19.90
N SER A 405 33.04 -49.12 -19.67
CA SER A 405 32.73 -49.98 -18.49
C SER A 405 31.73 -49.52 -17.37
N SER A 406 30.96 -50.40 -16.69
CA SER A 406 30.00 -51.45 -17.14
C SER A 406 29.27 -52.22 -16.00
N PHE A 407 27.91 -52.38 -16.09
CA PHE A 407 27.07 -53.51 -15.56
C PHE A 407 27.02 -53.84 -14.03
N PRO A 408 26.13 -54.75 -13.51
CA PRO A 408 24.95 -55.45 -14.07
C PRO A 408 23.63 -55.37 -13.22
N ALA A 409 22.57 -56.12 -13.62
CA ALA A 409 21.18 -56.03 -13.13
C ALA A 409 20.57 -57.34 -12.51
N SER A 410 19.34 -57.24 -11.96
CA SER A 410 18.40 -58.36 -11.64
C SER A 410 17.00 -57.81 -11.23
N VAL A 411 15.77 -58.31 -11.50
CA VAL A 411 15.11 -59.29 -12.44
C VAL A 411 14.15 -60.27 -11.71
N MET A 412 12.86 -59.89 -11.56
CA MET A 412 11.63 -60.72 -11.34
C MET A 412 10.39 -59.78 -11.49
N LYS A 413 9.24 -60.02 -12.16
CA LYS A 413 8.38 -61.18 -12.51
C LYS A 413 7.49 -61.75 -11.39
N ASP A 414 6.16 -61.50 -11.44
CA ASP A 414 5.14 -62.38 -12.07
C ASP A 414 3.69 -61.80 -12.00
N GLU A 415 2.77 -62.34 -12.82
CA GLU A 415 1.29 -62.16 -12.88
C GLU A 415 0.57 -63.32 -12.12
N PRO A 416 -0.80 -63.42 -11.90
CA PRO A 416 -1.92 -62.93 -12.74
C PRO A 416 -3.31 -62.58 -12.10
N SER A 417 -4.24 -62.13 -12.96
CA SER A 417 -5.72 -62.37 -13.00
C SER A 417 -6.68 -62.13 -11.80
N THR A 418 -7.56 -61.12 -11.93
CA THR A 418 -9.08 -61.11 -11.88
C THR A 418 -9.87 -62.19 -11.09
N PRO A 419 -11.10 -61.92 -10.54
CA PRO A 419 -12.11 -60.96 -11.06
C PRO A 419 -12.98 -60.19 -10.00
N ASP A 420 -14.11 -59.64 -10.47
CA ASP A 420 -15.38 -59.26 -9.80
C ASP A 420 -15.54 -57.92 -9.04
N GLY A 421 -16.37 -57.04 -9.64
CA GLY A 421 -17.62 -56.56 -9.03
C GLY A 421 -17.63 -55.31 -8.12
N GLU A 422 -18.05 -54.16 -8.64
CA GLU A 422 -19.47 -53.72 -8.61
C GLU A 422 -19.68 -52.42 -9.42
N GLU A 423 -20.86 -52.28 -10.02
CA GLU A 423 -21.28 -51.18 -10.90
C GLU A 423 -22.72 -50.79 -10.51
N GLU A 424 -22.99 -49.54 -10.16
CA GLU A 424 -24.39 -49.06 -10.04
C GLU A 424 -24.58 -47.66 -10.65
N ALA A 425 -25.54 -47.58 -11.56
CA ALA A 425 -25.71 -46.50 -12.52
C ALA A 425 -26.63 -45.36 -12.04
N ALA A 426 -26.61 -44.25 -12.80
CA ALA A 426 -27.63 -43.20 -12.70
C ALA A 426 -28.90 -43.56 -13.51
N PRO A 427 -30.12 -43.41 -12.94
CA PRO A 427 -31.39 -43.48 -13.66
C PRO A 427 -32.05 -42.08 -13.85
N PRO A 428 -33.14 -41.96 -14.64
CA PRO A 428 -33.15 -40.93 -15.70
C PRO A 428 -34.34 -39.93 -15.69
N GLN A 429 -34.48 -39.15 -16.76
CA GLN A 429 -35.72 -38.44 -17.11
C GLN A 429 -36.89 -39.43 -17.37
N PRO A 430 -38.13 -38.93 -17.27
CA PRO A 430 -39.08 -39.15 -18.36
C PRO A 430 -39.78 -37.86 -18.83
N ASP A 431 -40.31 -37.90 -20.04
CA ASP A 431 -40.89 -36.77 -20.78
C ASP A 431 -42.40 -37.01 -21.08
N SER A 432 -43.03 -36.07 -21.82
CA SER A 432 -44.21 -36.28 -22.68
C SER A 432 -45.65 -36.10 -22.13
N SER A 433 -46.19 -34.90 -22.37
CA SER A 433 -47.38 -34.63 -23.22
C SER A 433 -48.81 -34.41 -22.65
N MET A 434 -49.61 -33.73 -23.51
CA MET A 434 -51.07 -33.45 -23.49
C MET A 434 -51.57 -32.38 -22.48
N ILE A 435 -52.46 -31.43 -22.84
CA ILE A 435 -53.34 -31.29 -24.03
C ILE A 435 -53.62 -29.80 -24.41
N GLN A 436 -53.78 -29.53 -25.71
CA GLN A 436 -54.49 -28.42 -26.43
C GLN A 436 -54.62 -27.00 -25.80
N THR A 437 -53.97 -25.96 -26.34
CA THR A 437 -54.39 -25.05 -27.45
C THR A 437 -55.65 -24.18 -27.20
N ASN A 438 -55.49 -22.85 -27.28
CA ASN A 438 -56.16 -21.98 -28.30
C ASN A 438 -55.80 -20.48 -28.15
N ASP A 439 -55.15 -19.96 -29.19
CA ASP A 439 -55.52 -18.75 -29.97
C ASP A 439 -55.73 -17.33 -29.42
N MET A 440 -55.10 -16.41 -30.18
CA MET A 440 -55.51 -15.05 -30.58
C MET A 440 -55.24 -13.80 -29.71
N ALA A 441 -54.38 -12.95 -30.30
CA ALA A 441 -54.59 -11.54 -30.62
C ALA A 441 -54.57 -10.46 -29.50
N GLU A 442 -53.44 -9.73 -29.46
CA GLU A 442 -53.38 -8.34 -29.94
C GLU A 442 -54.58 -7.42 -29.63
N MET A 443 -54.40 -6.50 -28.67
CA MET A 443 -54.84 -5.11 -28.84
C MET A 443 -54.03 -4.13 -27.96
N GLU A 444 -54.05 -2.85 -28.35
CA GLU A 444 -53.18 -1.79 -27.83
C GLU A 444 -53.70 -1.09 -26.55
N ALA A 445 -52.81 -0.25 -26.01
CA ALA A 445 -53.08 1.08 -25.45
C ALA A 445 -54.04 1.29 -24.23
N SER A 446 -53.46 1.96 -23.23
CA SER A 446 -54.12 2.93 -22.35
C SER A 446 -55.25 2.47 -21.40
N ALA A 447 -54.88 2.26 -20.13
CA ALA A 447 -55.58 2.88 -19.00
C ALA A 447 -54.73 2.73 -17.72
N THR A 448 -54.40 3.82 -17.03
CA THR A 448 -53.89 3.77 -15.65
C THR A 448 -55.06 3.61 -14.67
N PRO A 449 -55.25 2.44 -14.01
CA PRO A 449 -56.32 2.26 -13.05
C PRO A 449 -55.78 2.58 -11.64
N ARG A 450 -56.27 3.68 -11.06
CA ARG A 450 -56.02 4.15 -9.67
C ARG A 450 -55.41 3.11 -8.73
N ALA A 451 -54.28 3.47 -8.10
CA ALA A 451 -53.71 2.73 -6.98
C ALA A 451 -54.80 2.40 -5.94
N LYS A 452 -55.14 1.12 -5.81
CA LYS A 452 -56.00 0.64 -4.72
C LYS A 452 -55.20 0.80 -3.43
N GLU A 453 -55.76 1.52 -2.45
CA GLU A 453 -55.24 1.49 -1.09
C GLU A 453 -55.15 0.04 -0.61
N LEU A 454 -53.93 -0.48 -0.49
CA LEU A 454 -53.66 -1.71 0.24
C LEU A 454 -54.02 -1.45 1.70
N LYS A 455 -55.23 -1.85 2.11
CA LYS A 455 -55.66 -1.79 3.52
C LYS A 455 -54.77 -2.72 4.34
N VAL A 456 -53.71 -2.16 4.93
CA VAL A 456 -52.65 -2.87 5.67
C VAL A 456 -53.15 -3.40 7.04
N LYS A 457 -54.23 -4.18 7.06
CA LYS A 457 -54.66 -5.01 8.20
C LYS A 457 -53.74 -6.24 8.36
N GLY A 458 -52.43 -5.99 8.49
CA GLY A 458 -51.41 -7.04 8.56
C GLY A 458 -50.09 -6.61 9.21
N SER A 459 -49.58 -5.40 8.92
CA SER A 459 -48.26 -4.94 9.41
C SER A 459 -48.16 -4.91 10.92
N ALA A 460 -49.26 -4.72 11.65
CA ALA A 460 -49.30 -4.79 13.12
C ALA A 460 -48.99 -6.19 13.74
N LYS A 461 -48.73 -7.22 12.91
CA LYS A 461 -48.13 -8.51 13.31
C LYS A 461 -46.62 -8.60 13.02
N VAL A 462 -46.06 -7.70 12.21
CA VAL A 462 -44.62 -7.50 12.05
C VAL A 462 -44.19 -6.54 13.16
N ILE A 463 -43.95 -7.12 14.34
CA ILE A 463 -43.46 -6.42 15.51
C ILE A 463 -42.10 -7.02 15.85
N ASP A 464 -41.10 -6.14 15.93
CA ASP A 464 -39.75 -6.50 16.32
C ASP A 464 -39.66 -6.94 17.78
N THR A 465 -38.47 -7.39 18.20
CA THR A 465 -38.38 -8.23 19.38
C THR A 465 -38.75 -7.50 20.67
N VAL A 466 -38.97 -8.33 21.69
CA VAL A 466 -39.05 -7.95 23.10
C VAL A 466 -37.83 -7.12 23.55
N VAL A 467 -36.70 -7.17 22.83
CA VAL A 467 -35.45 -6.47 23.18
C VAL A 467 -35.18 -5.27 22.28
N ASP A 468 -35.50 -5.34 20.98
CA ASP A 468 -35.29 -4.24 20.01
C ASP A 468 -36.26 -3.06 20.25
N ALA A 469 -37.50 -3.37 20.64
CA ALA A 469 -38.56 -2.39 20.78
C ALA A 469 -38.68 -1.93 22.25
N TYR A 470 -37.80 -1.03 22.69
CA TYR A 470 -37.81 -0.43 24.03
C TYR A 470 -38.27 1.04 24.06
N ALA A 471 -38.73 1.49 25.23
CA ALA A 471 -39.36 2.79 25.48
C ALA A 471 -38.48 3.72 26.32
N SER A 472 -37.51 3.16 27.03
CA SER A 472 -36.54 3.81 27.89
C SER A 472 -35.28 2.94 27.99
N HIS A 473 -34.11 3.49 27.62
CA HIS A 473 -32.82 2.81 27.77
C HIS A 473 -32.49 2.53 29.24
N GLY A 474 -32.73 3.50 30.14
CA GLY A 474 -32.50 3.32 31.58
C GLY A 474 -33.33 2.18 32.15
N THR A 475 -34.58 2.02 31.69
CA THR A 475 -35.43 0.88 32.07
C THR A 475 -34.89 -0.43 31.49
N LEU A 476 -34.45 -0.45 30.23
CA LEU A 476 -33.88 -1.65 29.61
C LEU A 476 -32.57 -2.09 30.29
N ALA A 477 -31.67 -1.15 30.58
CA ALA A 477 -30.44 -1.39 31.31
C ALA A 477 -30.74 -1.90 32.72
N LEU A 478 -31.71 -1.32 33.43
CA LEU A 478 -32.09 -1.75 34.77
C LEU A 478 -32.82 -3.12 34.76
N VAL A 479 -33.58 -3.46 33.70
CA VAL A 479 -34.04 -4.84 33.44
C VAL A 479 -32.87 -5.81 33.33
N TRP A 480 -31.90 -5.53 32.44
CA TRP A 480 -30.77 -6.43 32.21
C TRP A 480 -29.83 -6.54 33.41
N VAL A 481 -29.52 -5.43 34.09
CA VAL A 481 -28.72 -5.44 35.33
C VAL A 481 -29.45 -6.20 36.43
N THR A 482 -30.76 -5.98 36.62
CA THR A 482 -31.55 -6.78 37.56
C THR A 482 -31.47 -8.26 37.20
N TYR A 483 -31.68 -8.65 35.94
CA TYR A 483 -31.60 -10.05 35.46
C TYR A 483 -30.21 -10.68 35.63
N VAL A 484 -29.13 -9.95 35.33
CA VAL A 484 -27.74 -10.43 35.48
C VAL A 484 -27.43 -10.65 36.96
N CYS A 485 -27.75 -9.68 37.82
CA CYS A 485 -27.58 -9.83 39.27
C CYS A 485 -28.45 -11.00 39.79
N TYR A 486 -29.71 -11.11 39.37
CA TYR A 486 -30.60 -12.22 39.71
C TYR A 486 -30.06 -13.59 39.29
N SER A 487 -29.48 -13.66 38.10
CA SER A 487 -28.86 -14.88 37.61
C SER A 487 -27.63 -15.22 38.45
N GLY A 488 -26.80 -14.23 38.80
CA GLY A 488 -25.67 -14.41 39.70
C GLY A 488 -26.06 -14.88 41.11
N SER A 489 -27.12 -14.33 41.71
CA SER A 489 -27.52 -14.64 43.09
C SER A 489 -28.36 -15.92 43.21
N TYR A 490 -29.33 -16.14 42.31
CA TYR A 490 -30.25 -17.27 42.46
C TYR A 490 -29.88 -18.48 41.61
N ALA A 491 -29.14 -18.33 40.50
CA ALA A 491 -28.64 -19.51 39.78
C ALA A 491 -27.43 -20.14 40.48
N SER A 492 -26.57 -19.36 41.15
CA SER A 492 -25.45 -19.91 41.95
C SER A 492 -25.95 -20.84 43.06
N LEU A 493 -26.98 -20.47 43.81
CA LEU A 493 -27.65 -21.37 44.78
C LEU A 493 -28.13 -22.67 44.13
N ILE A 494 -28.71 -22.63 42.92
CA ILE A 494 -29.15 -23.85 42.22
C ILE A 494 -27.95 -24.73 41.88
N LEU A 495 -26.86 -24.15 41.36
CA LEU A 495 -25.64 -24.87 40.96
C LEU A 495 -24.87 -25.46 42.14
N LEU A 496 -25.05 -24.93 43.36
CA LEU A 496 -24.46 -25.46 44.58
C LEU A 496 -25.23 -26.66 45.16
N THR A 497 -26.42 -26.97 44.65
CA THR A 497 -27.20 -28.13 45.14
C THR A 497 -26.54 -29.47 44.80
N ASP A 498 -26.72 -30.46 45.68
CA ASP A 498 -26.03 -31.77 45.67
C ASP A 498 -26.10 -32.49 44.31
N SER A 499 -27.25 -32.37 43.61
CA SER A 499 -27.48 -32.86 42.24
C SER A 499 -26.42 -32.43 41.21
N PHE A 500 -25.79 -31.28 41.39
CA PHE A 500 -24.70 -30.77 40.55
C PHE A 500 -23.32 -30.85 41.22
N GLN A 501 -23.28 -31.14 42.52
CA GLN A 501 -22.05 -31.35 43.28
C GLN A 501 -21.47 -32.75 43.05
N THR A 502 -22.31 -33.77 42.80
CA THR A 502 -21.95 -35.15 42.39
C THR A 502 -20.46 -35.45 42.41
N GLU A 503 -19.96 -35.87 43.57
CA GLU A 503 -18.54 -36.09 43.80
C GLU A 503 -17.99 -37.13 42.83
N CYS A 504 -16.89 -36.81 42.15
CA CYS A 504 -16.17 -37.77 41.31
C CYS A 504 -15.65 -38.91 42.21
N PRO A 505 -16.10 -40.16 42.04
CA PRO A 505 -15.86 -41.23 43.02
C PRO A 505 -14.45 -41.86 42.86
N GLY A 506 -13.42 -41.04 43.01
CA GLY A 506 -12.02 -41.48 43.20
C GLY A 506 -11.78 -41.82 44.67
N ARG A 507 -11.00 -42.87 44.96
CA ARG A 507 -10.90 -43.44 46.32
C ARG A 507 -9.80 -42.81 47.18
N GLY A 508 -9.12 -41.79 46.65
CA GLY A 508 -8.11 -40.98 47.31
C GLY A 508 -7.86 -39.67 46.56
N PRO A 509 -7.12 -38.71 47.16
CA PRO A 509 -6.95 -37.35 46.61
C PRO A 509 -6.32 -37.31 45.21
N HIS A 510 -5.51 -38.31 44.84
CA HIS A 510 -4.83 -38.38 43.54
C HIS A 510 -5.66 -39.05 42.42
N GLU A 511 -6.88 -39.56 42.69
CA GLU A 511 -7.74 -40.22 41.68
C GLU A 511 -8.83 -39.29 41.09
N ARG A 512 -8.60 -37.97 41.10
CA ARG A 512 -9.46 -37.00 40.40
C ARG A 512 -9.28 -37.09 38.89
N SER A 513 -9.86 -38.13 38.28
CA SER A 513 -9.79 -38.32 36.82
C SER A 513 -10.32 -37.08 36.08
N PHE A 514 -9.47 -36.49 35.24
CA PHE A 514 -9.79 -35.28 34.46
C PHE A 514 -11.09 -35.42 33.67
N GLY A 515 -11.37 -36.62 33.14
CA GLY A 515 -12.62 -36.92 32.44
C GLY A 515 -13.89 -36.72 33.28
N CYS A 516 -13.84 -36.98 34.60
CA CYS A 516 -14.97 -36.71 35.49
C CYS A 516 -15.13 -35.22 35.77
N THR A 517 -14.03 -34.50 36.07
CA THR A 517 -14.05 -33.03 36.23
C THR A 517 -14.55 -32.33 34.97
N LEU A 518 -14.12 -32.79 33.78
CA LEU A 518 -14.60 -32.33 32.49
C LEU A 518 -16.08 -32.65 32.27
N GLY A 519 -16.51 -33.89 32.49
CA GLY A 519 -17.91 -34.31 32.34
C GLY A 519 -18.85 -33.52 33.22
N LYS A 520 -18.50 -33.33 34.50
CA LYS A 520 -19.18 -32.45 35.45
C LYS A 520 -19.25 -31.02 34.92
N THR A 521 -18.12 -30.44 34.51
CA THR A 521 -18.05 -29.07 34.00
C THR A 521 -18.90 -28.85 32.74
N VAL A 522 -18.87 -29.78 31.78
CA VAL A 522 -19.72 -29.75 30.57
C VAL A 522 -21.20 -29.80 30.95
N TYR A 523 -21.58 -30.69 31.87
CA TYR A 523 -22.96 -30.81 32.36
C TYR A 523 -23.40 -29.52 33.08
N THR A 524 -22.57 -28.98 33.98
CA THR A 524 -22.82 -27.70 34.66
C THR A 524 -23.04 -26.57 33.65
N TRP A 525 -22.18 -26.40 32.63
CA TRP A 525 -22.36 -25.35 31.61
C TRP A 525 -23.63 -25.52 30.77
N ILE A 526 -24.04 -26.75 30.45
CA ILE A 526 -25.31 -27.03 29.75
C ILE A 526 -26.51 -26.68 30.65
N ILE A 527 -26.45 -27.03 31.94
CA ILE A 527 -27.50 -26.70 32.91
C ILE A 527 -27.57 -25.18 33.15
N VAL A 528 -26.43 -24.50 33.31
CA VAL A 528 -26.34 -23.03 33.37
C VAL A 528 -27.02 -22.41 32.14
N ALA A 529 -26.70 -22.88 30.93
CA ALA A 529 -27.32 -22.38 29.70
C ALA A 529 -28.84 -22.58 29.68
N LEU A 530 -29.34 -23.75 30.10
CA LEU A 530 -30.78 -24.03 30.18
C LEU A 530 -31.49 -23.18 31.24
N ILE A 531 -30.90 -23.03 32.43
CA ILE A 531 -31.42 -22.18 33.51
C ILE A 531 -31.46 -20.72 33.05
N LEU A 532 -30.34 -20.15 32.58
CA LEU A 532 -30.27 -18.76 32.09
C LEU A 532 -31.29 -18.51 30.99
N THR A 533 -31.47 -19.46 30.06
CA THR A 533 -32.44 -19.37 28.97
C THR A 533 -33.88 -19.37 29.48
N GLY A 534 -34.26 -20.35 30.32
CA GLY A 534 -35.64 -20.49 30.83
C GLY A 534 -36.01 -19.37 31.81
N PHE A 535 -35.10 -19.05 32.73
CA PHE A 535 -35.25 -17.94 33.68
C PHE A 535 -35.28 -16.59 32.97
N GLY A 536 -34.39 -16.36 32.00
CA GLY A 536 -34.38 -15.14 31.18
C GLY A 536 -35.66 -14.98 30.37
N PHE A 537 -36.21 -16.06 29.79
CA PHE A 537 -37.52 -16.01 29.16
C PHE A 537 -38.63 -15.63 30.15
N ALA A 538 -38.65 -16.24 31.34
CA ALA A 538 -39.65 -15.96 32.38
C ALA A 538 -39.57 -14.54 32.94
N VAL A 539 -38.38 -13.94 33.03
CA VAL A 539 -38.16 -12.60 33.58
C VAL A 539 -38.28 -11.51 32.52
N LEU A 540 -37.61 -11.64 31.38
CA LEU A 540 -37.48 -10.55 30.42
C LEU A 540 -38.77 -10.32 29.62
N VAL A 541 -39.51 -11.38 29.26
CA VAL A 541 -40.75 -11.25 28.48
C VAL A 541 -41.80 -10.39 29.20
N PRO A 542 -42.16 -10.63 30.48
CA PRO A 542 -43.13 -9.78 31.19
C PRO A 542 -42.66 -8.34 31.41
N LEU A 543 -41.36 -8.12 31.68
CA LEU A 543 -40.81 -6.80 31.95
C LEU A 543 -40.82 -5.93 30.68
N ALA A 544 -40.28 -6.45 29.59
CA ALA A 544 -40.21 -5.72 28.33
C ALA A 544 -41.59 -5.54 27.64
N PHE A 545 -42.61 -6.33 27.99
CA PHE A 545 -44.00 -5.99 27.63
C PHE A 545 -44.45 -4.62 28.15
N GLY A 546 -43.89 -4.15 29.28
CA GLY A 546 -44.06 -2.77 29.75
C GLY A 546 -43.20 -1.78 28.98
N ASN A 547 -41.98 -2.16 28.57
CA ASN A 547 -41.03 -1.26 27.88
C ASN A 547 -41.36 -1.05 26.38
N HIS A 548 -42.52 -1.47 25.84
CA HIS A 548 -42.77 -1.47 24.39
C HIS A 548 -43.19 -0.07 23.84
N PRO A 549 -42.44 0.56 22.92
CA PRO A 549 -42.58 1.99 22.57
C PRO A 549 -43.86 2.32 21.79
N THR A 550 -44.23 1.51 20.79
CA THR A 550 -45.46 1.72 20.00
C THR A 550 -46.74 1.22 20.67
N LYS A 551 -46.63 0.63 21.88
CA LYS A 551 -47.76 0.06 22.64
C LYS A 551 -47.72 0.44 24.13
N ARG A 552 -47.23 1.65 24.47
CA ARG A 552 -47.24 2.23 25.83
C ARG A 552 -48.67 2.49 26.33
N GLY A 553 -49.38 1.45 26.73
CA GLY A 553 -50.65 1.54 27.45
C GLY A 553 -50.42 1.48 28.96
N PRO A 554 -51.05 2.34 29.79
CA PRO A 554 -50.81 2.37 31.23
C PRO A 554 -51.01 1.00 31.92
N ILE A 555 -52.00 0.22 31.48
CA ILE A 555 -52.23 -1.16 31.98
C ILE A 555 -50.99 -2.06 31.80
N ARG A 556 -50.22 -1.91 30.71
CA ARG A 556 -49.00 -2.71 30.46
C ARG A 556 -47.84 -2.28 31.35
N MET A 557 -47.68 -0.97 31.56
CA MET A 557 -46.71 -0.42 32.50
C MET A 557 -46.98 -0.94 33.92
N PHE A 558 -48.25 -0.97 34.33
CA PHE A 558 -48.68 -1.51 35.62
C PHE A 558 -48.42 -3.02 35.73
N VAL A 559 -48.78 -3.83 34.72
CA VAL A 559 -48.49 -5.28 34.73
C VAL A 559 -46.98 -5.55 34.80
N ALA A 560 -46.14 -4.81 34.08
CA ALA A 560 -44.69 -4.96 34.16
C ALA A 560 -44.13 -4.54 35.54
N SER A 561 -44.68 -3.49 36.17
CA SER A 561 -44.34 -3.09 37.54
C SER A 561 -44.69 -4.18 38.56
N VAL A 562 -45.90 -4.76 38.48
CA VAL A 562 -46.32 -5.88 39.34
C VAL A 562 -45.44 -7.11 39.12
N MET A 563 -45.15 -7.46 37.87
CA MET A 563 -44.28 -8.60 37.55
C MET A 563 -42.85 -8.39 38.07
N ALA A 564 -42.29 -7.18 37.96
CA ALA A 564 -40.99 -6.85 38.56
C ALA A 564 -40.99 -7.10 40.07
N LEU A 565 -42.00 -6.61 40.80
CA LEU A 565 -42.12 -6.82 42.24
C LEU A 565 -42.31 -8.31 42.60
N VAL A 566 -43.09 -9.08 41.85
CA VAL A 566 -43.27 -10.52 42.09
C VAL A 566 -41.97 -11.29 41.84
N ILE A 567 -41.28 -11.03 40.72
CA ILE A 567 -39.99 -11.66 40.38
C ILE A 567 -38.93 -11.34 41.45
N THR A 568 -38.98 -10.14 42.03
CA THR A 568 -38.00 -9.66 43.04
C THR A 568 -38.29 -10.18 44.45
N LEU A 569 -39.54 -10.10 44.90
CA LEU A 569 -39.86 -10.34 46.31
C LEU A 569 -40.04 -11.82 46.63
N VAL A 570 -40.51 -12.64 45.69
CA VAL A 570 -40.71 -14.08 45.95
C VAL A 570 -39.38 -14.81 46.22
N PRO A 571 -38.32 -14.66 45.40
CA PRO A 571 -37.05 -15.34 45.65
C PRO A 571 -36.30 -14.79 46.87
N PHE A 572 -36.40 -13.48 47.14
CA PHE A 572 -35.92 -12.89 48.39
C PHE A 572 -36.58 -13.55 49.61
N CYS A 573 -37.90 -13.65 49.63
CA CYS A 573 -38.65 -14.33 50.69
C CYS A 573 -38.33 -15.83 50.79
N VAL A 574 -37.96 -16.50 49.68
CA VAL A 574 -37.50 -17.91 49.72
C VAL A 574 -36.13 -18.01 50.38
N VAL A 575 -35.14 -17.20 49.98
CA VAL A 575 -33.80 -17.18 50.58
C VAL A 575 -33.87 -16.82 52.07
N TYR A 576 -34.59 -15.75 52.41
CA TYR A 576 -34.80 -15.33 53.79
C TYR A 576 -35.48 -16.44 54.62
N ARG A 577 -36.45 -17.17 54.05
CA ARG A 577 -37.11 -18.28 54.75
C ARG A 577 -36.19 -19.49 54.91
N LEU A 578 -35.36 -19.82 53.93
CA LEU A 578 -34.38 -20.91 54.03
C LEU A 578 -33.39 -20.62 55.16
N GLN A 579 -32.80 -19.42 55.16
CA GLN A 579 -31.86 -18.96 56.19
C GLN A 579 -32.46 -18.95 57.61
N ASN A 580 -33.75 -18.61 57.75
CA ASN A 580 -34.46 -18.56 59.03
C ASN A 580 -35.25 -19.85 59.35
N SER A 581 -34.85 -21.01 58.81
CA SER A 581 -35.52 -22.29 59.06
C SER A 581 -34.55 -23.39 59.49
N ASP A 582 -34.95 -24.21 60.46
CA ASP A 582 -34.18 -25.37 60.95
C ASP A 582 -34.09 -26.54 59.92
N VAL A 583 -34.28 -26.23 58.63
CA VAL A 583 -34.15 -27.20 57.53
C VAL A 583 -32.67 -27.36 57.24
N VAL A 584 -32.11 -28.50 57.65
CA VAL A 584 -30.71 -28.86 57.37
C VAL A 584 -30.48 -28.93 55.86
N LEU A 585 -29.90 -27.86 55.32
CA LEU A 585 -29.50 -27.75 53.93
C LEU A 585 -28.16 -28.46 53.68
N TYR A 586 -27.89 -28.74 52.41
CA TYR A 586 -26.60 -29.29 51.98
C TYR A 586 -25.47 -28.29 52.33
N GLY A 587 -24.39 -28.77 52.96
CA GLY A 587 -23.40 -27.91 53.64
C GLY A 587 -22.91 -26.70 52.83
N PRO A 588 -22.36 -26.88 51.61
CA PRO A 588 -21.97 -25.77 50.73
C PRO A 588 -23.08 -24.78 50.34
N VAL A 589 -24.36 -25.18 50.35
CA VAL A 589 -25.48 -24.25 50.15
C VAL A 589 -25.72 -23.43 51.42
N GLN A 590 -25.62 -24.05 52.60
CA GLN A 590 -25.71 -23.36 53.89
C GLN A 590 -24.55 -22.36 54.07
N GLU A 591 -23.31 -22.78 53.82
CA GLU A 591 -22.11 -21.93 53.86
C GLU A 591 -22.21 -20.73 52.91
N GLN A 592 -22.77 -20.92 51.70
CA GLN A 592 -23.01 -19.82 50.78
C GLN A 592 -24.13 -18.88 51.26
N LEU A 593 -25.19 -19.40 51.90
CA LEU A 593 -26.31 -18.61 52.46
C LEU A 593 -25.89 -17.79 53.69
N ASP A 594 -25.02 -18.36 54.53
CA ASP A 594 -24.49 -17.71 55.74
C ASP A 594 -23.32 -16.76 55.44
N SER A 595 -22.87 -16.69 54.18
CA SER A 595 -21.85 -15.74 53.74
C SER A 595 -22.41 -14.32 53.62
N ASP A 596 -21.85 -13.38 54.39
CA ASP A 596 -22.15 -11.95 54.31
C ASP A 596 -22.10 -11.41 52.86
N SER A 597 -21.15 -11.88 52.04
CA SER A 597 -21.04 -11.45 50.64
C SER A 597 -22.25 -11.84 49.81
N PHE A 598 -22.83 -13.01 50.08
CA PHE A 598 -24.05 -13.48 49.42
C PHE A 598 -25.27 -12.68 49.91
N TYR A 599 -25.36 -12.44 51.22
CA TYR A 599 -26.40 -11.62 51.83
C TYR A 599 -26.44 -10.21 51.23
N TYR A 600 -25.31 -9.50 51.20
CA TYR A 600 -25.21 -8.18 50.57
C TYR A 600 -25.59 -8.22 49.08
N PHE A 601 -25.19 -9.26 48.36
CA PHE A 601 -25.54 -9.40 46.94
C PHE A 601 -27.05 -9.64 46.73
N VAL A 602 -27.69 -10.48 47.55
CA VAL A 602 -29.14 -10.69 47.54
C VAL A 602 -29.88 -9.38 47.82
N TYR A 603 -29.53 -8.64 48.87
CA TYR A 603 -30.14 -7.35 49.18
C TYR A 603 -29.94 -6.32 48.05
N PHE A 604 -28.77 -6.30 47.40
CA PHE A 604 -28.52 -5.48 46.22
C PHE A 604 -29.42 -5.88 45.03
N THR A 605 -29.57 -7.19 44.75
CA THR A 605 -30.49 -7.67 43.70
C THR A 605 -31.95 -7.30 43.97
N THR A 606 -32.36 -7.34 45.24
CA THR A 606 -33.69 -6.97 45.70
C THR A 606 -33.93 -5.46 45.59
N ALA A 607 -32.93 -4.63 45.95
CA ALA A 607 -33.00 -3.18 45.78
C ALA A 607 -33.13 -2.79 44.29
N LEU A 608 -32.35 -3.42 43.40
CA LEU A 608 -32.46 -3.22 41.94
C LEU A 608 -33.85 -3.59 41.42
N GLY A 609 -34.39 -4.76 41.79
CA GLY A 609 -35.71 -5.19 41.37
C GLY A 609 -36.86 -4.32 41.89
N CYS A 610 -36.74 -3.78 43.11
CA CYS A 610 -37.66 -2.78 43.65
C CYS A 610 -37.53 -1.44 42.91
N MET A 611 -36.31 -0.98 42.59
CA MET A 611 -36.11 0.18 41.72
C MET A 611 -36.69 -0.03 40.33
N LEU A 612 -36.68 -1.26 39.80
CA LEU A 612 -37.31 -1.60 38.52
C LEU A 612 -38.83 -1.50 38.58
N GLY A 613 -39.44 -2.06 39.63
CA GLY A 613 -40.88 -1.94 39.89
C GLY A 613 -41.32 -0.48 40.00
N LEU A 614 -40.57 0.33 40.74
CA LEU A 614 -40.77 1.78 40.87
C LEU A 614 -40.51 2.54 39.56
N ASN A 615 -39.54 2.13 38.74
CA ASN A 615 -39.25 2.74 37.44
C ASN A 615 -40.40 2.50 36.43
N TYR A 616 -40.93 1.27 36.37
CA TYR A 616 -42.14 0.98 35.60
C TYR A 616 -43.37 1.73 36.15
N PHE A 617 -43.48 1.91 37.47
CA PHE A 617 -44.54 2.69 38.09
C PHE A 617 -44.41 4.21 37.82
N ALA A 618 -43.19 4.74 37.78
CA ALA A 618 -42.92 6.13 37.41
C ALA A 618 -43.21 6.37 35.92
N HIS A 619 -42.80 5.47 35.02
CA HIS A 619 -43.16 5.56 33.60
C HIS A 619 -44.66 5.28 33.36
N PHE A 620 -45.32 4.49 34.21
CA PHE A 620 -46.79 4.41 34.27
C PHE A 620 -47.40 5.77 34.61
N ALA A 621 -46.98 6.40 35.72
CA ALA A 621 -47.48 7.68 36.17
C ALA A 621 -47.19 8.83 35.17
N ILE A 622 -46.01 8.82 34.52
CA ILE A 622 -45.65 9.78 33.47
C ILE A 622 -46.42 9.52 32.18
N SER A 623 -46.63 8.26 31.77
CA SER A 623 -47.41 7.95 30.56
C SER A 623 -48.92 8.20 30.77
N PHE A 624 -49.41 7.97 31.99
CA PHE A 624 -50.72 8.39 32.46
C PHE A 624 -50.82 9.92 32.41
N GLY A 625 -49.89 10.62 33.07
CA GLY A 625 -49.79 12.08 33.07
C GLY A 625 -49.70 12.71 31.68
N LYS A 626 -48.89 12.17 30.77
CA LYS A 626 -48.83 12.63 29.36
C LYS A 626 -50.12 12.31 28.59
N LYS A 627 -50.80 11.19 28.88
CA LYS A 627 -52.14 10.91 28.33
C LYS A 627 -53.22 11.87 28.88
N PHE A 628 -52.99 12.47 30.04
CA PHE A 628 -53.77 13.59 30.59
C PHE A 628 -53.13 14.98 30.31
N GLY A 629 -52.04 15.05 29.51
CA GLY A 629 -51.41 16.23 28.88
C GLY A 629 -50.36 17.01 29.69
N LEU A 630 -49.02 16.74 29.56
CA LEU A 630 -47.99 17.40 30.41
C LEU A 630 -46.59 17.81 29.84
N ILE A 631 -45.80 17.00 29.10
CA ILE A 631 -44.32 17.24 28.91
C ILE A 631 -43.72 16.61 27.62
N GLU A 632 -42.59 17.11 27.07
CA GLU A 632 -41.84 16.45 25.95
C GLU A 632 -40.28 16.66 25.90
N LYS A 633 -39.60 16.67 24.73
CA LYS A 633 -38.15 16.40 24.49
C LYS A 633 -37.58 17.06 23.21
N ASP A 634 -36.26 17.34 23.09
CA ASP A 634 -35.54 17.27 21.77
C ASP A 634 -33.97 17.08 21.75
N ASN A 635 -33.44 16.55 20.60
CA ASN A 635 -32.10 16.62 19.92
C ASN A 635 -30.66 16.16 20.39
N ASN A 636 -29.92 15.56 19.40
CA ASN A 636 -28.52 15.79 18.89
C ASN A 636 -27.20 15.00 19.23
N LYS A 637 -26.16 15.27 18.37
CA LYS A 637 -24.93 14.51 17.92
C LYS A 637 -23.67 14.52 18.84
N LEU A 638 -22.77 13.49 18.72
CA LEU A 638 -21.27 13.57 18.51
C LEU A 638 -20.56 12.19 18.58
N SER A 639 -19.48 11.96 17.79
CA SER A 639 -18.27 11.11 18.09
C SER A 639 -17.45 10.83 16.80
N GLU A 640 -16.11 10.99 16.82
CA GLU A 640 -15.22 10.94 15.63
C GLU A 640 -13.74 10.63 16.00
N SER A 641 -12.84 10.51 15.01
CA SER A 641 -11.41 10.13 15.06
C SER A 641 -11.14 8.64 15.38
N GLY A 642 -10.25 7.91 14.69
CA GLY A 642 -9.14 8.29 13.78
C GLY A 642 -7.80 8.24 14.53
N THR A 643 -6.63 7.82 14.02
CA THR A 643 -6.20 7.15 12.76
C THR A 643 -4.67 6.78 12.75
N VAL A 644 -4.15 5.78 13.52
CA VAL A 644 -2.69 5.43 13.44
C VAL A 644 -2.05 4.14 13.92
N GLY A 645 -2.58 3.33 14.83
CA GLY A 645 -1.75 2.23 15.39
C GLY A 645 -1.29 1.14 14.39
N ARG A 646 -1.47 1.33 13.07
CA ARG A 646 -1.35 0.37 11.98
C ARG A 646 -0.21 0.76 11.04
N ILE A 647 0.97 0.98 11.61
CA ILE A 647 2.09 1.61 10.97
C ILE A 647 3.47 1.40 11.72
N ILE A 648 4.07 0.24 12.04
CA ILE A 648 5.57 0.13 12.33
C ILE A 648 6.09 -1.24 11.87
N GLY A 649 7.24 -1.54 11.21
CA GLY A 649 8.15 -0.92 10.18
C GLY A 649 9.30 -1.83 9.62
N GLN A 650 9.21 -2.36 8.38
CA GLN A 650 10.12 -3.36 7.74
C GLN A 650 11.40 -2.74 7.13
N PHE A 651 12.45 -3.55 6.93
CA PHE A 651 13.78 -3.14 6.38
C PHE A 651 14.32 -4.19 5.36
N ASP A 652 15.59 -4.26 4.86
CA ASP A 652 16.74 -3.30 4.90
C ASP A 652 18.20 -4.00 4.54
N THR A 653 19.39 -3.44 4.07
CA THR A 653 20.47 -3.63 2.94
C THR A 653 21.34 -4.89 2.51
N SER A 654 21.71 -5.33 1.28
CA SER A 654 21.34 -5.30 -0.17
C SER A 654 22.59 -5.50 -1.13
N SER A 655 22.46 -5.81 -2.45
CA SER A 655 23.57 -5.94 -3.47
C SER A 655 23.15 -5.61 -4.92
N GLU A 656 23.91 -4.79 -5.68
CA GLU A 656 23.32 -3.97 -6.77
C GLU A 656 23.61 -4.29 -8.25
N VAL A 657 24.79 -4.76 -8.65
CA VAL A 657 25.18 -4.66 -10.08
C VAL A 657 24.44 -5.66 -10.98
N SER A 658 24.40 -6.94 -10.60
CA SER A 658 23.61 -7.97 -11.28
C SER A 658 22.12 -7.62 -11.33
N ARG A 659 21.63 -6.86 -10.34
CA ARG A 659 20.27 -6.32 -10.36
C ARG A 659 20.11 -5.31 -11.51
N SER A 660 20.91 -4.25 -11.54
CA SER A 660 20.80 -3.20 -12.56
C SER A 660 20.76 -3.71 -14.01
N ALA A 661 21.41 -4.84 -14.31
CA ALA A 661 21.32 -5.51 -15.61
C ALA A 661 19.89 -5.96 -15.97
N SER A 662 19.23 -6.81 -15.17
CA SER A 662 17.87 -7.27 -15.52
C SER A 662 16.74 -6.29 -15.15
N VAL A 663 17.03 -5.12 -14.57
CA VAL A 663 16.08 -3.98 -14.61
C VAL A 663 15.75 -3.66 -16.07
N LYS A 664 16.77 -3.61 -16.93
CA LYS A 664 16.61 -3.42 -18.39
C LYS A 664 15.75 -4.53 -18.99
N ARG A 665 16.11 -5.80 -18.76
CA ARG A 665 15.37 -6.96 -19.28
C ARG A 665 13.88 -6.91 -18.87
N ALA A 666 13.58 -6.56 -17.62
CA ALA A 666 12.23 -6.38 -17.14
C ALA A 666 11.52 -5.17 -17.80
N ALA A 667 12.21 -4.06 -18.04
CA ALA A 667 11.66 -2.92 -18.78
C ALA A 667 11.27 -3.32 -20.21
N THR A 668 12.19 -3.91 -20.98
CA THR A 668 11.95 -4.35 -22.36
C THR A 668 10.85 -5.40 -22.41
N ARG A 669 10.84 -6.37 -21.48
CA ARG A 669 9.77 -7.37 -21.35
C ARG A 669 8.40 -6.72 -21.07
N LYS A 670 8.32 -5.81 -20.10
CA LYS A 670 7.07 -5.09 -19.76
C LYS A 670 6.57 -4.25 -20.94
N VAL A 671 7.45 -3.61 -21.68
CA VAL A 671 7.09 -2.90 -22.93
C VAL A 671 6.53 -3.87 -23.98
N ASN A 672 7.18 -5.02 -24.21
CA ASN A 672 6.69 -6.01 -25.18
C ASN A 672 5.36 -6.64 -24.75
N VAL A 673 5.13 -6.83 -23.44
CA VAL A 673 3.83 -7.22 -22.87
C VAL A 673 2.79 -6.13 -23.10
N MET A 674 3.10 -4.86 -22.84
CA MET A 674 2.19 -3.71 -23.06
C MET A 674 1.81 -3.56 -24.55
N LEU A 675 2.75 -3.73 -25.48
CA LEU A 675 2.48 -3.74 -26.92
C LEU A 675 1.60 -4.94 -27.34
N THR A 676 1.86 -6.12 -26.78
CA THR A 676 1.06 -7.33 -27.01
C THR A 676 -0.36 -7.19 -26.46
N ASN A 677 -0.49 -6.67 -25.24
CA ASN A 677 -1.74 -6.35 -24.59
C ASN A 677 -2.54 -5.36 -25.44
N ALA A 678 -1.90 -4.28 -25.92
CA ALA A 678 -2.54 -3.30 -26.78
C ALA A 678 -3.04 -3.91 -28.10
N ARG A 679 -2.22 -4.74 -28.78
CA ARG A 679 -2.62 -5.47 -29.99
C ARG A 679 -3.85 -6.37 -29.75
N GLN A 680 -3.97 -7.01 -28.58
CA GLN A 680 -5.17 -7.79 -28.21
C GLN A 680 -6.44 -6.94 -28.07
N MET A 681 -6.35 -5.63 -27.87
CA MET A 681 -7.51 -4.74 -27.70
C MET A 681 -8.13 -4.29 -29.03
N HIS A 682 -7.33 -4.32 -30.10
CA HIS A 682 -7.81 -4.11 -31.47
C HIS A 682 -8.29 -5.40 -32.15
N GLY A 683 -7.88 -6.56 -31.63
CA GLY A 683 -8.43 -7.85 -32.05
C GLY A 683 -9.95 -7.89 -31.84
N PRO A 684 -10.72 -8.47 -32.79
CA PRO A 684 -12.17 -8.35 -32.81
C PRO A 684 -12.81 -8.73 -31.48
N ALA A 685 -13.87 -7.99 -31.09
CA ALA A 685 -14.67 -8.21 -29.89
C ALA A 685 -15.57 -9.46 -30.07
N PHE A 686 -14.90 -10.61 -30.04
CA PHE A 686 -15.32 -12.01 -30.22
C PHE A 686 -16.62 -12.28 -31.01
N GLU A 687 -16.42 -12.91 -32.17
CA GLU A 687 -17.48 -13.59 -32.94
C GLU A 687 -17.81 -15.00 -32.37
N GLU A 688 -17.40 -15.29 -31.13
CA GLU A 688 -17.56 -16.61 -30.49
C GLU A 688 -19.01 -16.95 -30.17
N ASP A 689 -19.80 -15.97 -29.72
CA ASP A 689 -21.23 -16.16 -29.49
C ASP A 689 -22.02 -15.92 -30.79
N LYS A 690 -21.80 -16.81 -31.76
CA LYS A 690 -22.80 -17.16 -32.77
C LYS A 690 -23.96 -17.92 -32.11
N VAL A 691 -24.62 -17.26 -31.14
CA VAL A 691 -26.02 -17.55 -30.82
C VAL A 691 -26.76 -17.47 -32.15
N PRO A 692 -27.36 -18.57 -32.64
CA PRO A 692 -28.05 -18.54 -33.92
C PRO A 692 -29.23 -17.59 -33.79
N LEU A 693 -29.10 -16.41 -34.41
CA LEU A 693 -30.18 -15.43 -34.55
C LEU A 693 -31.37 -16.17 -35.18
N PRO A 694 -32.49 -16.36 -34.45
CA PRO A 694 -33.57 -17.19 -34.95
C PRO A 694 -34.13 -16.59 -36.24
N ASP A 695 -34.22 -17.39 -37.30
CA ASP A 695 -34.43 -16.94 -38.69
C ASP A 695 -35.66 -16.03 -38.88
N ALA A 696 -36.64 -16.14 -37.98
CA ALA A 696 -37.79 -15.26 -37.87
C ALA A 696 -37.44 -13.75 -37.86
N ALA A 697 -36.27 -13.36 -37.34
CA ALA A 697 -35.86 -11.96 -37.25
C ALA A 697 -35.40 -11.33 -38.59
N ALA A 698 -35.16 -12.13 -39.64
CA ALA A 698 -34.52 -11.67 -40.87
C ALA A 698 -35.40 -10.71 -41.72
N ASN A 699 -36.72 -10.73 -41.52
CA ASN A 699 -37.70 -10.06 -42.39
C ASN A 699 -38.20 -8.69 -41.87
N ASP A 700 -37.90 -8.30 -40.63
CA ASP A 700 -38.34 -7.02 -40.08
C ASP A 700 -37.49 -5.83 -40.58
N PRO A 701 -38.09 -4.81 -41.24
CA PRO A 701 -37.37 -3.61 -41.65
C PRO A 701 -36.92 -2.70 -40.48
N GLU A 702 -37.55 -2.76 -39.30
CA GLU A 702 -37.08 -2.00 -38.13
C GLU A 702 -35.83 -2.62 -37.51
N SER A 703 -35.79 -3.94 -37.35
CA SER A 703 -34.59 -4.73 -37.03
C SER A 703 -33.46 -4.44 -38.03
N ARG A 704 -33.75 -4.35 -39.34
CA ARG A 704 -32.74 -3.93 -40.33
C ARG A 704 -32.28 -2.47 -40.17
N ARG A 705 -33.09 -1.58 -39.59
CA ARG A 705 -32.66 -0.21 -39.21
C ARG A 705 -31.83 -0.20 -37.92
N SER A 706 -32.22 -0.93 -36.88
CA SER A 706 -31.45 -1.02 -35.63
C SER A 706 -30.10 -1.71 -35.85
N ILE A 707 -30.03 -2.75 -36.69
CA ILE A 707 -28.77 -3.38 -37.12
C ILE A 707 -27.90 -2.41 -37.93
N LYS A 708 -28.49 -1.57 -38.81
CA LYS A 708 -27.73 -0.52 -39.51
C LYS A 708 -27.23 0.58 -38.56
N LEU A 709 -28.03 0.99 -37.59
CA LEU A 709 -27.66 1.98 -36.58
C LEU A 709 -26.56 1.44 -35.64
N ALA A 710 -26.66 0.17 -35.24
CA ALA A 710 -25.60 -0.53 -34.53
C ALA A 710 -24.31 -0.65 -35.37
N LYS A 711 -24.42 -0.83 -36.70
CA LYS A 711 -23.27 -0.77 -37.61
C LYS A 711 -22.68 0.64 -37.75
N SER A 712 -23.46 1.71 -37.70
CA SER A 712 -22.91 3.08 -37.71
C SER A 712 -22.28 3.46 -36.37
N ILE A 713 -22.85 3.03 -35.24
CA ILE A 713 -22.25 3.22 -33.91
C ILE A 713 -20.93 2.41 -33.80
N ARG A 714 -20.87 1.21 -34.41
CA ARG A 714 -19.60 0.46 -34.58
C ARG A 714 -18.58 1.10 -35.54
N LYS A 715 -18.88 2.20 -36.25
CA LYS A 715 -17.93 2.85 -37.18
C LYS A 715 -16.84 3.64 -36.42
N ALA A 716 -17.11 4.09 -35.19
CA ALA A 716 -16.09 4.64 -34.31
C ALA A 716 -15.21 3.49 -33.74
N GLN A 717 -14.07 3.21 -34.37
CA GLN A 717 -13.17 2.14 -33.91
C GLN A 717 -12.59 2.43 -32.51
N SER A 718 -12.47 3.72 -32.14
CA SER A 718 -12.22 4.16 -30.76
C SER A 718 -13.09 3.40 -29.78
N ASP A 719 -14.40 3.40 -30.00
CA ASP A 719 -15.40 2.89 -29.06
C ASP A 719 -15.30 1.37 -28.95
N ALA A 720 -14.94 0.67 -30.03
CA ALA A 720 -14.68 -0.76 -29.99
C ALA A 720 -13.43 -1.11 -29.16
N VAL A 721 -12.35 -0.32 -29.28
CA VAL A 721 -11.11 -0.51 -28.50
C VAL A 721 -11.30 -0.08 -27.04
N PHE A 722 -12.05 0.98 -26.76
CA PHE A 722 -12.45 1.39 -25.41
C PHE A 722 -13.42 0.39 -24.75
N GLN A 723 -14.35 -0.20 -25.50
CA GLN A 723 -15.20 -1.30 -25.03
C GLN A 723 -14.35 -2.54 -24.73
N ASN A 724 -13.44 -2.93 -25.63
CA ASN A 724 -12.49 -4.00 -25.36
C ASN A 724 -11.61 -3.70 -24.13
N PHE A 725 -11.14 -2.46 -23.93
CA PHE A 725 -10.42 -2.04 -22.71
C PHE A 725 -11.27 -2.22 -21.44
N THR A 726 -12.55 -1.85 -21.51
CA THR A 726 -13.50 -1.99 -20.39
C THR A 726 -13.89 -3.46 -20.12
N LEU A 727 -13.97 -4.30 -21.14
CA LEU A 727 -14.46 -5.69 -21.06
C LEU A 727 -13.35 -6.74 -20.90
N ARG A 728 -12.16 -6.50 -21.45
CA ARG A 728 -11.01 -7.42 -21.48
C ARG A 728 -9.80 -6.91 -20.69
N GLY A 729 -9.77 -5.64 -20.31
CA GLY A 729 -8.66 -5.03 -19.57
C GLY A 729 -8.54 -5.47 -18.11
N GLU A 730 -9.56 -6.13 -17.56
CA GLU A 730 -9.58 -6.70 -16.20
C GLU A 730 -9.45 -8.22 -16.24
N ARG A 731 -8.22 -8.71 -16.45
CA ARG A 731 -7.82 -10.07 -16.08
C ARG A 731 -7.16 -10.01 -14.70
N THR A 732 -7.40 -10.98 -13.82
CA THR A 732 -6.69 -11.10 -12.53
C THR A 732 -5.80 -12.33 -12.47
N VAL A 733 -4.68 -12.22 -11.76
CA VAL A 733 -3.72 -13.30 -11.49
C VAL A 733 -3.38 -13.30 -10.00
N GLU A 734 -3.38 -14.47 -9.36
CA GLU A 734 -2.98 -14.59 -7.96
C GLU A 734 -1.46 -14.38 -7.81
N ALA A 735 -1.07 -13.30 -7.11
CA ALA A 735 0.32 -12.89 -6.96
C ALA A 735 0.67 -12.52 -5.51
N GLY A 736 1.96 -12.33 -5.21
CA GLY A 736 2.44 -11.87 -3.90
C GLY A 736 2.25 -12.86 -2.75
N SER A 737 1.93 -14.14 -3.01
CA SER A 737 1.87 -15.17 -1.97
C SER A 737 3.27 -15.46 -1.40
N LEU A 738 3.37 -16.08 -0.22
CA LEU A 738 4.67 -16.37 0.39
C LEU A 738 5.50 -17.30 -0.49
N LEU A 739 4.94 -18.44 -0.91
CA LEU A 739 5.61 -19.40 -1.79
C LEU A 739 5.86 -18.82 -3.19
N TRP A 740 4.92 -18.01 -3.72
CA TRP A 740 5.10 -17.34 -5.01
C TRP A 740 6.27 -16.35 -4.98
N SER A 741 6.35 -15.52 -3.93
CA SER A 741 7.38 -14.47 -3.84
C SER A 741 8.76 -15.05 -3.56
N TRP A 742 8.88 -16.06 -2.70
CA TRP A 742 10.13 -16.79 -2.50
C TRP A 742 10.53 -17.60 -3.74
N GLY A 743 9.58 -18.27 -4.41
CA GLY A 743 9.82 -18.98 -5.66
C GLY A 743 10.32 -18.05 -6.77
N MET A 744 9.67 -16.89 -6.94
CA MET A 744 10.07 -15.84 -7.88
C MET A 744 11.43 -15.23 -7.51
N MET A 745 11.75 -15.05 -6.22
CA MET A 745 13.08 -14.55 -5.84
C MET A 745 14.18 -15.58 -6.11
N LEU A 746 13.94 -16.85 -5.77
CA LEU A 746 14.92 -17.94 -5.93
C LEU A 746 15.13 -18.34 -7.40
N SER A 747 14.13 -18.19 -8.27
CA SER A 747 14.26 -18.40 -9.72
C SER A 747 14.85 -17.22 -10.47
N GLY A 748 15.08 -16.08 -9.81
CA GLY A 748 15.34 -14.81 -10.48
C GLY A 748 14.10 -14.21 -11.16
N GLY A 749 12.94 -14.88 -11.19
CA GLY A 749 11.73 -14.35 -11.83
C GLY A 749 11.24 -13.01 -11.28
N LEU A 750 11.34 -12.78 -9.97
CA LEU A 750 11.02 -11.50 -9.34
C LEU A 750 11.89 -10.36 -9.90
N TRP A 751 13.11 -10.73 -10.24
CA TRP A 751 14.14 -9.86 -10.75
C TRP A 751 13.95 -9.60 -12.25
N GLU A 752 13.82 -10.64 -13.07
CA GLU A 752 13.82 -10.56 -14.54
C GLU A 752 12.43 -10.43 -15.19
N VAL A 753 11.37 -10.97 -14.57
CA VAL A 753 9.98 -10.88 -15.08
C VAL A 753 9.35 -9.58 -14.63
N GLU A 754 9.42 -9.30 -13.33
CA GLU A 754 8.68 -8.22 -12.69
C GLU A 754 9.53 -6.94 -12.54
N GLY A 755 10.86 -7.03 -12.56
CA GLY A 755 11.73 -5.88 -12.33
C GLY A 755 11.50 -5.26 -10.95
N ILE A 756 11.26 -6.09 -9.93
CA ILE A 756 11.06 -5.64 -8.55
C ILE A 756 12.38 -5.71 -7.83
N TRP A 757 12.94 -4.54 -7.57
CA TRP A 757 14.17 -4.43 -6.83
C TRP A 757 13.86 -4.33 -5.34
N LEU A 758 13.89 -5.49 -4.67
CA LEU A 758 14.02 -5.61 -3.21
C LEU A 758 15.24 -4.79 -2.77
N PRO A 759 15.09 -3.56 -2.25
CA PRO A 759 16.10 -2.49 -2.32
C PRO A 759 17.60 -2.85 -2.20
N SER A 760 18.53 -2.01 -2.70
CA SER A 760 19.90 -2.05 -2.14
C SER A 760 19.91 -1.50 -0.72
N ARG A 761 18.87 -0.73 -0.44
CA ARG A 761 18.40 -0.63 0.91
C ARG A 761 18.07 -1.97 1.59
N MET A 762 17.88 -3.25 1.09
CA MET A 762 16.98 -4.34 1.68
C MET A 762 17.33 -5.73 2.36
N ILE A 763 18.52 -6.36 2.43
CA ILE A 763 18.68 -7.72 3.11
C ILE A 763 19.49 -7.83 4.45
N ILE A 764 20.36 -6.89 4.85
CA ILE A 764 21.17 -6.89 6.09
C ILE A 764 20.32 -7.05 7.33
N PHE A 765 19.12 -6.48 7.42
CA PHE A 765 18.34 -6.67 8.63
C PHE A 765 17.84 -8.12 8.74
N GLN A 766 17.62 -8.84 7.63
CA GLN A 766 17.30 -10.28 7.67
C GLN A 766 18.54 -11.08 8.06
N LEU A 767 19.71 -10.73 7.54
CA LEU A 767 20.99 -11.32 7.97
C LEU A 767 21.27 -11.03 9.45
N ALA A 768 20.94 -9.84 9.93
CA ALA A 768 21.06 -9.44 11.34
C ALA A 768 20.01 -10.12 12.21
N GLN A 769 18.76 -10.28 11.74
CA GLN A 769 17.73 -11.06 12.42
C GLN A 769 18.08 -12.54 12.49
N VAL A 770 18.67 -13.13 11.44
CA VAL A 770 19.20 -14.51 11.48
C VAL A 770 20.33 -14.59 12.50
N ALA A 771 21.32 -13.69 12.46
CA ALA A 771 22.46 -13.71 13.38
C ALA A 771 22.04 -13.49 14.85
N ILE A 772 21.21 -12.47 15.11
CA ILE A 772 20.72 -12.11 16.45
C ILE A 772 19.68 -13.13 16.92
N GLY A 773 18.87 -13.70 16.04
CA GLY A 773 17.91 -14.77 16.33
C GLY A 773 18.61 -16.07 16.73
N VAL A 774 19.72 -16.42 16.09
CA VAL A 774 20.58 -17.55 16.50
C VAL A 774 21.20 -17.28 17.88
N PHE A 775 21.72 -16.07 18.13
CA PHE A 775 22.22 -15.71 19.46
C PHE A 775 21.13 -15.76 20.54
N PHE A 776 19.95 -15.25 20.24
CA PHE A 776 18.77 -15.26 21.12
C PHE A 776 18.28 -16.68 21.42
N ALA A 777 18.27 -17.57 20.43
CA ALA A 777 17.94 -18.99 20.61
C ALA A 777 18.90 -19.66 21.61
N VAL A 778 20.22 -19.45 21.47
CA VAL A 778 21.23 -19.98 22.40
C VAL A 778 21.06 -19.37 23.80
N ALA A 779 20.79 -18.07 23.89
CA ALA A 779 20.55 -17.38 25.16
C ALA A 779 19.33 -17.92 25.92
N ILE A 780 18.23 -18.25 25.21
CA ILE A 780 17.05 -18.89 25.82
C ILE A 780 17.43 -20.25 26.43
N PHE A 781 18.10 -21.13 25.69
CA PHE A 781 18.40 -22.47 26.23
C PHE A 781 19.39 -22.42 27.40
N ILE A 782 20.37 -21.50 27.40
CA ILE A 782 21.24 -21.24 28.55
C ILE A 782 20.42 -20.72 29.75
N PHE A 783 19.46 -19.82 29.53
CA PHE A 783 18.56 -19.36 30.59
C PHE A 783 17.70 -20.49 31.18
N VAL A 784 17.24 -21.45 30.36
CA VAL A 784 16.48 -22.60 30.85
C VAL A 784 17.32 -23.52 31.74
N GLU A 785 18.58 -23.78 31.38
CA GLU A 785 19.49 -24.53 32.25
C GLU A 785 19.75 -23.79 33.57
N ILE A 786 20.05 -22.48 33.54
CA ILE A 786 20.26 -21.68 34.76
C ILE A 786 19.00 -21.61 35.63
N ALA A 787 17.81 -21.46 35.03
CA ALA A 787 16.55 -21.44 35.76
C ALA A 787 16.23 -22.80 36.40
N ALA A 788 16.56 -23.89 35.72
CA ALA A 788 16.40 -25.25 36.26
C ALA A 788 17.41 -25.54 37.38
N ASP A 789 18.69 -25.21 37.18
CA ASP A 789 19.73 -25.36 38.21
C ASP A 789 19.43 -24.51 39.46
N ALA A 790 18.83 -23.33 39.29
CA ALA A 790 18.37 -22.49 40.40
C ALA A 790 17.15 -23.09 41.12
N ALA A 791 16.23 -23.71 40.38
CA ALA A 791 15.07 -24.41 40.94
C ALA A 791 15.49 -25.69 41.71
N ASP A 792 16.41 -26.47 41.17
CA ASP A 792 17.01 -27.63 41.84
C ASP A 792 17.83 -27.22 43.07
N GLN A 793 18.57 -26.10 43.03
CA GLN A 793 19.26 -25.53 44.20
C GLN A 793 18.27 -25.07 45.28
N ALA A 794 17.19 -24.38 44.91
CA ALA A 794 16.15 -23.95 45.86
C ALA A 794 15.45 -25.16 46.52
N THR A 795 15.17 -26.21 45.73
CA THR A 795 14.59 -27.47 46.18
C THR A 795 15.53 -28.17 47.18
N ALA A 796 16.80 -28.35 46.81
CA ALA A 796 17.82 -28.97 47.66
C ALA A 796 18.09 -28.16 48.95
N GLU A 797 18.04 -26.83 48.91
CA GLU A 797 18.16 -26.01 50.11
C GLU A 797 16.99 -26.25 51.08
N ILE A 798 15.76 -26.32 50.56
CA ILE A 798 14.54 -26.61 51.33
C ILE A 798 14.58 -28.03 51.91
N GLU A 799 14.93 -29.05 51.14
CA GLU A 799 15.12 -30.42 51.64
C GLU A 799 16.17 -30.47 52.77
N SER A 800 17.30 -29.77 52.60
CA SER A 800 18.36 -29.71 53.61
C SER A 800 17.95 -29.02 54.91
N LYS A 801 16.92 -28.15 54.87
CA LYS A 801 16.32 -27.45 56.01
C LYS A 801 15.24 -28.31 56.68
N ILE A 802 14.38 -28.98 55.89
CA ILE A 802 13.38 -29.96 56.37
C ILE A 802 14.07 -31.05 57.20
N LEU A 803 15.17 -31.63 56.68
CA LEU A 803 15.94 -32.68 57.35
C LEU A 803 16.56 -32.26 58.70
N LYS A 804 16.64 -30.95 59.02
CA LYS A 804 17.38 -30.46 60.19
C LYS A 804 16.55 -30.25 61.44
N GLN A 805 15.30 -29.77 61.35
CA GLN A 805 14.40 -29.72 62.53
C GLN A 805 12.94 -29.27 62.30
N VAL A 806 12.56 -28.75 61.13
CA VAL A 806 11.24 -28.10 60.95
C VAL A 806 10.34 -28.90 60.01
N TYR A 807 9.17 -29.29 60.52
CA TYR A 807 8.15 -30.02 59.77
C TYR A 807 7.31 -29.04 58.93
N TYR A 808 7.78 -28.74 57.71
CA TYR A 808 7.03 -27.91 56.77
C TYR A 808 5.79 -28.65 56.24
N PRO A 809 4.64 -27.98 56.04
CA PRO A 809 3.46 -28.61 55.45
C PRO A 809 3.67 -28.85 53.95
N GLN A 810 3.12 -29.95 53.43
CA GLN A 810 3.37 -30.45 52.07
C GLN A 810 3.21 -29.39 50.96
N TRP A 811 2.24 -28.48 51.11
CA TRP A 811 1.99 -27.43 50.12
C TRP A 811 3.16 -26.46 49.91
N VAL A 812 4.02 -26.27 50.93
CA VAL A 812 5.25 -25.47 50.84
C VAL A 812 6.32 -26.19 50.02
N ILE A 813 6.35 -27.53 50.08
CA ILE A 813 7.31 -28.34 49.32
C ILE A 813 6.93 -28.29 47.83
N SER A 814 5.64 -28.48 47.49
CA SER A 814 5.14 -28.34 46.12
C SER A 814 5.17 -26.90 45.57
N PHE A 815 5.42 -25.89 46.41
CA PHE A 815 5.47 -24.49 45.97
C PHE A 815 6.79 -24.14 45.26
N VAL A 816 7.83 -24.96 45.37
CA VAL A 816 9.05 -24.81 44.56
C VAL A 816 9.02 -25.86 43.45
N PRO A 817 9.03 -25.47 42.17
CA PRO A 817 9.09 -26.42 41.06
C PRO A 817 10.47 -27.09 41.01
N THR A 818 10.54 -28.34 40.56
CA THR A 818 11.83 -28.97 40.24
C THR A 818 12.44 -28.37 38.97
N GLY A 819 13.76 -28.45 38.82
CA GLY A 819 14.43 -28.12 37.56
C GLY A 819 13.97 -28.98 36.39
N GLY A 820 13.48 -30.20 36.66
CA GLY A 820 12.81 -31.07 35.69
C GLY A 820 11.51 -30.47 35.14
N GLU A 821 10.62 -29.95 36.00
CA GLU A 821 9.40 -29.24 35.59
C GLU A 821 9.74 -27.98 34.78
N VAL A 822 10.71 -27.19 35.24
CA VAL A 822 11.18 -25.97 34.57
C VAL A 822 11.73 -26.30 33.17
N LYS A 823 12.53 -27.36 33.02
CA LYS A 823 13.01 -27.86 31.73
C LYS A 823 11.86 -28.33 30.82
N MET A 824 10.95 -29.15 31.34
CA MET A 824 9.80 -29.66 30.58
C MET A 824 8.83 -28.57 30.12
N ALA A 825 8.73 -27.46 30.86
CA ALA A 825 7.91 -26.30 30.49
C ALA A 825 8.59 -25.34 29.51
N LEU A 826 9.85 -24.98 29.78
CA LEU A 826 10.54 -23.92 29.04
C LEU A 826 11.24 -24.40 27.77
N ILE A 827 11.63 -25.68 27.65
CA ILE A 827 12.22 -26.22 26.40
C ILE A 827 11.21 -26.14 25.24
N PRO A 828 9.94 -26.61 25.36
CA PRO A 828 8.95 -26.45 24.29
C PRO A 828 8.63 -24.98 23.98
N ALA A 829 8.57 -24.12 25.00
CA ALA A 829 8.36 -22.69 24.81
C ALA A 829 9.53 -22.01 24.07
N GLY A 830 10.77 -22.43 24.33
CA GLY A 830 11.95 -22.00 23.59
C GLY A 830 11.89 -22.41 22.11
N ILE A 831 11.50 -23.66 21.82
CA ILE A 831 11.30 -24.14 20.44
C ILE A 831 10.23 -23.30 19.71
N ILE A 832 9.09 -23.02 20.37
CA ILE A 832 8.03 -22.16 19.80
C ILE A 832 8.55 -20.74 19.54
N SER A 833 9.32 -20.16 20.48
CA SER A 833 9.92 -18.83 20.34
C SER A 833 10.85 -18.73 19.13
N VAL A 834 11.73 -19.72 18.94
CA VAL A 834 12.66 -19.78 17.80
C VAL A 834 11.90 -19.92 16.48
N LEU A 835 10.87 -20.77 16.43
CA LEU A 835 10.01 -20.92 15.25
C LEU A 835 9.28 -19.61 14.88
N VAL A 836 8.85 -18.81 15.86
CA VAL A 836 8.26 -17.48 15.61
C VAL A 836 9.30 -16.50 15.05
N CYS A 837 10.51 -16.46 15.60
CA CYS A 837 11.58 -15.59 15.08
C CYS A 837 11.91 -15.92 13.62
N PHE A 838 12.01 -17.22 13.30
CA PHE A 838 12.23 -17.71 11.94
C PHE A 838 11.05 -17.38 11.00
N ALA A 839 9.80 -17.59 11.45
CA ALA A 839 8.61 -17.29 10.66
C ALA A 839 8.47 -15.79 10.35
N LEU A 840 8.77 -14.91 11.31
CA LEU A 840 8.83 -13.46 11.07
C LEU A 840 9.88 -13.14 10.00
N THR A 841 11.09 -13.68 10.13
CA THR A 841 12.21 -13.52 9.18
C THR A 841 11.82 -13.87 7.73
N LEU A 842 10.97 -14.88 7.52
CA LEU A 842 10.53 -15.30 6.18
C LEU A 842 9.36 -14.48 5.58
N ILE A 843 8.63 -13.70 6.38
CA ILE A 843 7.45 -12.93 5.91
C ILE A 843 7.86 -11.63 5.23
N TYR A 844 9.09 -11.16 5.46
CA TYR A 844 9.59 -9.87 5.01
C TYR A 844 9.54 -9.68 3.48
N ILE A 845 10.29 -10.49 2.73
CA ILE A 845 10.38 -10.36 1.26
C ILE A 845 9.02 -10.44 0.55
N PRO A 846 8.14 -11.42 0.83
CA PRO A 846 6.82 -11.49 0.20
C PRO A 846 5.98 -10.21 0.35
N SER A 847 6.10 -9.51 1.47
CA SER A 847 5.29 -8.31 1.73
C SER A 847 5.79 -7.08 0.99
N THR A 848 7.12 -6.93 0.83
CA THR A 848 7.72 -5.91 -0.05
C THR A 848 7.19 -6.09 -1.47
N VAL A 849 7.28 -7.31 -2.00
CA VAL A 849 6.82 -7.68 -3.34
C VAL A 849 5.33 -7.41 -3.52
N LYS A 850 4.51 -7.86 -2.56
CA LYS A 850 3.06 -7.63 -2.56
C LYS A 850 2.70 -6.15 -2.57
N THR A 851 3.46 -5.32 -1.85
CA THR A 851 3.23 -3.87 -1.75
C THR A 851 3.64 -3.14 -3.04
N VAL A 852 4.81 -3.45 -3.61
CA VAL A 852 5.25 -2.92 -4.90
C VAL A 852 4.25 -3.26 -6.02
N LEU A 853 3.84 -4.53 -6.10
CA LEU A 853 2.87 -4.97 -7.11
C LEU A 853 1.51 -4.28 -6.99
N ARG A 854 1.08 -3.92 -5.77
CA ARG A 854 -0.18 -3.21 -5.52
C ARG A 854 -0.15 -1.75 -5.96
N TYR A 855 0.99 -1.07 -5.83
CA TYR A 855 1.15 0.27 -6.41
C TYR A 855 1.18 0.20 -7.95
N ARG A 856 2.01 -0.69 -8.52
CA ARG A 856 2.12 -0.84 -9.98
C ARG A 856 0.79 -1.26 -10.65
N CYS A 857 -0.03 -2.09 -10.00
CA CYS A 857 -1.35 -2.45 -10.52
C CYS A 857 -2.50 -1.51 -10.07
N GLY A 858 -2.16 -0.36 -9.46
CA GLY A 858 -3.12 0.65 -9.00
C GLY A 858 -4.17 0.15 -7.98
N GLN A 859 -3.91 -0.93 -7.25
CA GLN A 859 -4.72 -1.33 -6.09
C GLN A 859 -4.43 -0.42 -4.88
N LEU A 860 -3.24 0.17 -4.83
CA LEU A 860 -2.93 1.35 -4.02
C LEU A 860 -2.82 2.55 -4.96
N PRO A 861 -3.68 3.59 -4.82
CA PRO A 861 -3.61 4.77 -5.68
C PRO A 861 -2.34 5.58 -5.43
N SER A 862 -1.85 6.23 -6.47
CA SER A 862 -0.58 6.97 -6.50
C SER A 862 -0.81 8.45 -6.82
N LEU A 863 -1.41 8.74 -7.97
CA LEU A 863 -1.85 10.09 -8.35
C LEU A 863 -3.00 10.56 -7.43
N GLY A 864 -2.80 11.70 -6.78
CA GLY A 864 -3.82 12.37 -5.95
C GLY A 864 -4.11 11.71 -4.59
N ALA A 865 -3.33 10.70 -4.18
CA ALA A 865 -3.53 10.03 -2.89
C ALA A 865 -2.76 10.71 -1.75
N GLU A 866 -3.46 11.15 -0.71
CA GLU A 866 -2.87 11.84 0.46
C GLU A 866 -1.80 10.96 1.17
N ASP A 867 -2.09 9.67 1.38
CA ASP A 867 -1.14 8.71 1.98
C ASP A 867 0.13 8.52 1.14
N PHE A 868 0.06 8.71 -0.18
CA PHE A 868 1.20 8.61 -1.08
C PHE A 868 2.12 9.82 -0.92
N HIS A 869 1.56 11.04 -0.93
CA HIS A 869 2.31 12.27 -0.64
C HIS A 869 2.91 12.27 0.78
N GLY A 870 2.11 11.88 1.79
CA GLY A 870 2.54 11.77 3.18
C GLY A 870 3.62 10.71 3.43
N SER A 871 3.75 9.72 2.54
CA SER A 871 4.88 8.78 2.51
C SER A 871 6.09 9.41 1.81
N ARG A 872 5.91 10.03 0.64
CA ARG A 872 6.98 10.68 -0.13
C ARG A 872 7.70 11.79 0.66
N ALA A 873 6.99 12.53 1.49
CA ALA A 873 7.53 13.61 2.32
C ALA A 873 8.44 13.14 3.48
N LYS A 874 8.56 11.83 3.74
CA LYS A 874 9.27 11.26 4.90
C LYS A 874 10.43 10.35 4.50
N ALA A 875 11.10 10.73 3.41
CA ALA A 875 12.18 9.95 2.83
C ALA A 875 13.42 9.83 3.74
N ASP A 876 13.64 10.83 4.58
CA ASP A 876 14.68 10.91 5.59
C ASP A 876 14.54 9.83 6.68
N MET A 877 13.33 9.61 7.21
CA MET A 877 13.05 8.73 8.35
C MET A 877 13.28 7.24 8.06
N THR A 878 13.63 6.90 6.82
CA THR A 878 13.85 5.53 6.33
C THR A 878 15.17 4.90 6.76
N TYR A 879 15.93 5.47 7.69
CA TYR A 879 17.07 4.76 8.32
C TYR A 879 16.66 3.91 9.54
N MET A 880 15.48 4.15 10.12
CA MET A 880 15.12 3.61 11.44
C MET A 880 14.83 2.11 11.44
N ASN A 881 14.27 1.57 10.35
CA ASN A 881 13.54 0.31 10.46
C ASN A 881 14.44 -0.95 10.57
N THR A 882 15.78 -0.85 10.41
CA THR A 882 16.73 -1.95 10.78
C THR A 882 16.49 -2.35 12.23
N ALA A 883 16.53 -1.34 13.10
CA ALA A 883 16.46 -1.51 14.54
C ALA A 883 15.06 -2.00 14.94
N ASN A 884 14.02 -1.35 14.40
CA ASN A 884 12.63 -1.72 14.67
C ASN A 884 12.34 -3.17 14.28
N ALA A 885 12.95 -3.67 13.20
CA ALA A 885 12.78 -5.05 12.77
C ALA A 885 13.51 -6.08 13.65
N ILE A 886 14.74 -5.77 14.09
CA ILE A 886 15.49 -6.61 15.02
C ILE A 886 14.77 -6.66 16.39
N TYR A 887 14.38 -5.50 16.92
CA TYR A 887 13.68 -5.42 18.21
C TYR A 887 12.26 -5.99 18.16
N GLY A 888 11.53 -5.82 17.05
CA GLY A 888 10.22 -6.44 16.85
C GLY A 888 10.30 -7.98 16.87
N MET A 889 11.28 -8.56 16.17
CA MET A 889 11.52 -10.01 16.21
C MET A 889 11.84 -10.50 17.63
N LEU A 890 12.74 -9.82 18.35
CA LEU A 890 13.11 -10.16 19.72
C LEU A 890 11.94 -10.02 20.71
N ALA A 891 11.13 -8.96 20.57
CA ALA A 891 9.94 -8.73 21.39
C ALA A 891 8.88 -9.81 21.15
N GLY A 892 8.61 -10.15 19.88
CA GLY A 892 7.73 -11.25 19.51
C GLY A 892 8.22 -12.58 20.09
N GLY A 893 9.47 -12.96 19.83
CA GLY A 893 10.08 -14.18 20.35
C GLY A 893 10.02 -14.28 21.87
N THR A 894 10.36 -13.20 22.59
CA THR A 894 10.32 -13.14 24.06
C THR A 894 8.89 -13.27 24.58
N LEU A 895 7.92 -12.59 23.97
CA LEU A 895 6.51 -12.66 24.37
C LEU A 895 5.92 -14.06 24.13
N PHE A 896 6.29 -14.75 23.05
CA PHE A 896 5.93 -16.15 22.85
C PHE A 896 6.60 -17.08 23.86
N PHE A 897 7.88 -16.89 24.17
CA PHE A 897 8.58 -17.67 25.20
C PHE A 897 7.92 -17.53 26.57
N VAL A 898 7.59 -16.31 26.99
CA VAL A 898 6.92 -16.06 28.28
C VAL A 898 5.48 -16.57 28.28
N LEU A 899 4.70 -16.33 27.22
CA LEU A 899 3.29 -16.73 27.16
C LEU A 899 3.12 -18.26 27.14
N PHE A 900 3.86 -18.96 26.28
CA PHE A 900 3.82 -20.43 26.23
C PHE A 900 4.59 -21.06 27.37
N GLY A 901 5.70 -20.46 27.82
CA GLY A 901 6.47 -20.91 28.97
C GLY A 901 5.62 -20.90 30.24
N LEU A 902 4.98 -19.77 30.57
CA LEU A 902 4.06 -19.69 31.71
C LEU A 902 2.84 -20.62 31.55
N LEU A 903 2.24 -20.70 30.35
CA LEU A 903 1.08 -21.57 30.12
C LEU A 903 1.44 -23.04 30.38
N ILE A 904 2.52 -23.54 29.79
CA ILE A 904 2.96 -24.93 29.95
C ILE A 904 3.46 -25.15 31.38
N PHE A 905 4.22 -24.20 31.95
CA PHE A 905 4.69 -24.25 33.34
C PHE A 905 3.52 -24.40 34.31
N PHE A 906 2.44 -23.60 34.18
CA PHE A 906 1.31 -23.73 35.09
C PHE A 906 0.54 -25.06 34.96
N PHE A 907 0.60 -25.74 33.80
CA PHE A 907 0.06 -27.10 33.64
C PHE A 907 1.00 -28.19 34.21
N ILE A 908 2.31 -27.97 34.21
CA ILE A 908 3.31 -28.95 34.66
C ILE A 908 3.58 -28.83 36.16
N TRP A 909 3.66 -27.61 36.70
CA TRP A 909 3.94 -27.33 38.10
C TRP A 909 2.80 -27.78 39.01
N ASP A 910 3.08 -28.73 39.91
CA ASP A 910 2.10 -29.43 40.77
C ASP A 910 1.15 -28.47 41.51
N PHE A 911 1.65 -27.33 42.01
CA PHE A 911 0.86 -26.36 42.77
C PHE A 911 -0.24 -25.69 41.94
N THR A 912 -0.02 -25.46 40.63
CA THR A 912 -1.00 -24.83 39.73
C THR A 912 -1.74 -25.82 38.84
N GLN A 913 -1.24 -27.05 38.69
CA GLN A 913 -1.80 -28.05 37.78
C GLN A 913 -3.30 -28.29 38.00
N ASP A 914 -3.75 -28.47 39.25
CA ASP A 914 -5.16 -28.71 39.60
C ASP A 914 -6.06 -27.52 39.16
N VAL A 915 -5.55 -26.28 39.29
CA VAL A 915 -6.24 -25.05 38.87
C VAL A 915 -6.26 -24.92 37.34
N MET A 916 -5.16 -25.23 36.67
CA MET A 916 -5.07 -25.16 35.20
C MET A 916 -5.90 -26.26 34.52
N LEU A 917 -5.96 -27.47 35.09
CA LEU A 917 -6.85 -28.53 34.62
C LEU A 917 -8.33 -28.15 34.83
N LEU A 918 -8.68 -27.46 35.91
CA LEU A 918 -10.02 -26.89 36.10
C LEU A 918 -10.34 -25.81 35.04
N ILE A 919 -9.41 -24.89 34.79
CA ILE A 919 -9.55 -23.85 33.74
C ILE A 919 -9.68 -24.48 32.35
N LEU A 920 -8.92 -25.54 32.06
CA LEU A 920 -9.01 -26.30 30.81
C LEU A 920 -10.37 -26.99 30.66
N ALA A 921 -10.85 -27.65 31.73
CA ALA A 921 -12.19 -28.25 31.75
C ALA A 921 -13.29 -27.20 31.53
N TRP A 922 -13.15 -26.00 32.11
CA TRP A 922 -14.05 -24.86 31.86
C TRP A 922 -13.98 -24.37 30.41
N GLY A 923 -12.78 -24.24 29.84
CA GLY A 923 -12.58 -23.86 28.44
C GLY A 923 -13.22 -24.84 27.45
N ILE A 924 -13.06 -26.15 27.69
CA ILE A 924 -13.69 -27.20 26.86
C ILE A 924 -15.22 -27.20 27.07
N GLY A 925 -15.71 -27.06 28.30
CA GLY A 925 -17.15 -26.96 28.60
C GLY A 925 -17.82 -25.77 27.93
N LEU A 926 -17.19 -24.60 27.96
CA LEU A 926 -17.63 -23.39 27.27
C LEU A 926 -17.57 -23.55 25.74
N THR A 927 -16.54 -24.24 25.22
CA THR A 927 -16.41 -24.54 23.78
C THR A 927 -17.51 -25.47 23.28
N ILE A 928 -17.79 -26.57 24.00
CA ILE A 928 -18.90 -27.49 23.69
C ILE A 928 -20.24 -26.76 23.76
N THR A 929 -20.45 -25.94 24.79
CA THR A 929 -21.67 -25.13 24.95
C THR A 929 -21.85 -24.14 23.80
N THR A 930 -20.76 -23.54 23.32
CA THR A 930 -20.73 -22.65 22.15
C THR A 930 -21.01 -23.39 20.85
N LEU A 931 -20.51 -24.63 20.69
CA LEU A 931 -20.81 -25.49 19.55
C LEU A 931 -22.29 -25.89 19.51
N VAL A 932 -22.85 -26.33 20.64
CA VAL A 932 -24.29 -26.65 20.76
C VAL A 932 -25.14 -25.42 20.45
N LYS A 933 -24.77 -24.23 20.95
CA LYS A 933 -25.41 -22.98 20.55
C LYS A 933 -25.30 -22.73 19.05
N SER A 934 -24.12 -22.91 18.44
CA SER A 934 -23.90 -22.69 16.99
C SER A 934 -24.76 -23.63 16.12
N LEU A 935 -24.90 -24.89 16.52
CA LEU A 935 -25.79 -25.87 15.89
C LEU A 935 -27.26 -25.47 16.03
N MET A 936 -27.70 -25.06 17.24
CA MET A 936 -29.08 -24.59 17.46
C MET A 936 -29.37 -23.32 16.67
N VAL A 937 -28.47 -22.33 16.66
CA VAL A 937 -28.54 -21.12 15.83
C VAL A 937 -28.66 -21.49 14.36
N SER A 938 -27.85 -22.45 13.87
CA SER A 938 -27.87 -22.88 12.47
C SER A 938 -29.18 -23.57 12.07
N PHE A 939 -29.74 -24.42 12.94
CA PHE A 939 -31.05 -25.04 12.76
C PHE A 939 -32.19 -24.01 12.78
N CYS A 940 -32.20 -23.12 13.77
CA CYS A 940 -33.17 -22.04 13.90
C CYS A 940 -33.08 -21.05 12.73
N ARG A 941 -31.88 -20.72 12.25
CA ARG A 941 -31.65 -19.91 11.04
C ARG A 941 -32.28 -20.58 9.81
N LYS A 942 -31.96 -21.85 9.54
CA LYS A 942 -32.54 -22.62 8.42
C LYS A 942 -34.08 -22.74 8.48
N ARG A 943 -34.69 -22.74 9.68
CA ARG A 943 -36.12 -23.00 9.87
C ARG A 943 -36.99 -21.74 10.05
N LEU A 944 -36.42 -20.63 10.54
CA LEU A 944 -37.16 -19.42 10.90
C LEU A 944 -36.81 -18.20 10.03
N PHE A 945 -35.71 -18.26 9.27
CA PHE A 945 -35.22 -17.17 8.43
C PHE A 945 -35.04 -17.67 6.98
N ARG A 946 -35.19 -16.77 6.00
CA ARG A 946 -34.87 -17.01 4.58
C ARG A 946 -34.06 -15.82 4.09
N ALA A 947 -32.77 -16.04 3.85
CA ALA A 947 -31.76 -14.98 3.83
C ALA A 947 -31.90 -14.08 5.08
N PHE A 948 -31.99 -12.76 4.91
CA PHE A 948 -32.13 -11.80 6.00
C PHE A 948 -33.56 -11.69 6.59
N TYR A 949 -34.56 -12.32 5.98
CA TYR A 949 -35.98 -12.13 6.35
C TYR A 949 -36.48 -13.21 7.33
N ARG A 950 -37.13 -12.78 8.41
CA ARG A 950 -37.81 -13.67 9.39
C ARG A 950 -39.10 -14.24 8.77
N VAL A 951 -39.12 -15.53 8.44
CA VAL A 951 -40.29 -16.25 7.90
C VAL A 951 -41.41 -16.36 8.95
N PHE A 952 -41.03 -16.56 10.21
CA PHE A 952 -41.96 -16.64 11.33
C PHE A 952 -41.54 -15.64 12.43
N PRO A 953 -41.85 -14.34 12.31
CA PRO A 953 -41.30 -13.30 13.19
C PRO A 953 -41.51 -13.60 14.68
N GLY A 954 -42.73 -13.91 15.12
CA GLY A 954 -42.98 -14.23 16.54
C GLY A 954 -42.16 -15.40 17.09
N ARG A 955 -41.96 -16.48 16.31
CA ARG A 955 -41.09 -17.60 16.71
C ARG A 955 -39.61 -17.23 16.69
N SER A 956 -39.20 -16.44 15.70
CA SER A 956 -37.84 -15.90 15.57
C SER A 956 -37.49 -15.03 16.78
N ASN A 957 -38.39 -14.14 17.18
CA ASN A 957 -38.20 -13.22 18.31
C ASN A 957 -37.99 -13.99 19.63
N TYR A 958 -38.81 -15.00 19.93
CA TYR A 958 -38.65 -15.82 21.15
C TYR A 958 -37.35 -16.63 21.15
N VAL A 959 -36.96 -17.20 20.00
CA VAL A 959 -35.71 -17.95 19.86
C VAL A 959 -34.49 -17.04 19.96
N THR A 960 -34.58 -15.80 19.45
CA THR A 960 -33.50 -14.82 19.53
C THR A 960 -33.28 -14.38 20.98
N LEU A 961 -34.35 -14.03 21.70
CA LEU A 961 -34.29 -13.74 23.14
C LEU A 961 -33.68 -14.90 23.95
N ALA A 962 -34.11 -16.14 23.69
CA ALA A 962 -33.53 -17.32 24.33
C ALA A 962 -32.02 -17.46 24.09
N LEU A 963 -31.58 -17.19 22.85
CA LEU A 963 -30.16 -17.20 22.46
C LEU A 963 -29.36 -16.04 23.06
N GLU A 964 -29.98 -14.90 23.36
CA GLU A 964 -29.39 -13.74 24.05
C GLU A 964 -29.19 -14.01 25.55
N CYS A 965 -30.20 -14.56 26.23
CA CYS A 965 -30.09 -15.01 27.63
C CYS A 965 -28.92 -15.98 27.82
N TRP A 966 -28.81 -16.98 26.93
CA TRP A 966 -27.66 -17.88 26.88
C TRP A 966 -26.35 -17.13 26.58
N TYR A 967 -26.37 -16.12 25.70
CA TYR A 967 -25.16 -15.38 25.35
C TYR A 967 -24.56 -14.59 26.52
N ILE A 968 -25.36 -14.15 27.49
CA ILE A 968 -24.85 -13.43 28.67
C ILE A 968 -23.91 -14.32 29.48
N GLY A 969 -24.25 -15.60 29.69
CA GLY A 969 -23.35 -16.57 30.34
C GLY A 969 -22.09 -16.87 29.52
N LEU A 970 -22.15 -16.75 28.19
CA LEU A 970 -21.00 -16.91 27.29
C LEU A 970 -20.21 -15.61 27.06
N GLY A 971 -20.75 -14.45 27.44
CA GLY A 971 -20.21 -13.13 27.10
C GLY A 971 -18.83 -12.88 27.71
N GLY A 972 -18.61 -13.35 28.94
CA GLY A 972 -17.27 -13.36 29.56
C GLY A 972 -16.28 -14.23 28.81
N GLY A 973 -16.69 -15.41 28.33
CA GLY A 973 -15.87 -16.27 27.49
C GLY A 973 -15.54 -15.66 26.12
N VAL A 974 -16.45 -14.88 25.54
CA VAL A 974 -16.19 -14.12 24.31
C VAL A 974 -15.26 -12.93 24.57
N LEU A 975 -15.37 -12.25 25.72
CA LEU A 975 -14.44 -11.19 26.11
C LEU A 975 -13.03 -11.75 26.33
N ILE A 976 -12.90 -12.84 27.09
CA ILE A 976 -11.63 -13.55 27.31
C ILE A 976 -11.08 -14.06 25.97
N GLY A 977 -11.92 -14.66 25.12
CA GLY A 977 -11.53 -15.10 23.78
C GLY A 977 -11.02 -13.95 22.90
N ARG A 978 -11.66 -12.77 22.94
CA ARG A 978 -11.19 -11.58 22.22
C ARG A 978 -9.93 -10.97 22.83
N LEU A 979 -9.76 -11.03 24.16
CA LEU A 979 -8.52 -10.63 24.83
C LEU A 979 -7.37 -11.56 24.47
N THR A 980 -7.58 -12.87 24.47
CA THR A 980 -6.60 -13.87 24.01
C THR A 980 -6.27 -13.71 22.53
N GLN A 981 -7.27 -13.48 21.67
CA GLN A 981 -7.04 -13.14 20.26
C GLN A 981 -6.26 -11.84 20.11
N PHE A 982 -6.51 -10.83 20.93
CA PHE A 982 -5.77 -9.56 20.91
C PHE A 982 -4.34 -9.73 21.44
N LEU A 983 -4.09 -10.53 22.48
CA LEU A 983 -2.75 -10.83 22.99
C LEU A 983 -1.93 -11.66 22.00
N LEU A 984 -2.53 -12.68 21.38
CA LEU A 984 -1.88 -13.48 20.33
C LEU A 984 -1.65 -12.64 19.05
N ALA A 985 -2.61 -11.79 18.67
CA ALA A 985 -2.40 -10.85 17.57
C ALA A 985 -1.35 -9.80 17.92
N SER A 986 -1.28 -9.32 19.16
CA SER A 986 -0.18 -8.44 19.61
C SER A 986 1.15 -9.18 19.48
N ALA A 987 1.26 -10.43 19.93
CA ALA A 987 2.49 -11.20 19.83
C ALA A 987 2.92 -11.50 18.38
N PHE A 988 1.98 -11.78 17.48
CA PHE A 988 2.28 -11.99 16.05
C PHE A 988 2.53 -10.68 15.27
N TRP A 989 1.89 -9.56 15.63
CA TRP A 989 2.04 -8.28 14.92
C TRP A 989 3.05 -7.32 15.53
N ILE A 990 3.48 -7.45 16.79
CA ILE A 990 4.56 -6.60 17.36
C ILE A 990 5.92 -6.87 16.72
N GLY A 991 6.11 -8.08 16.17
CA GLY A 991 7.26 -8.45 15.34
C GLY A 991 7.02 -8.37 13.84
N ARG A 992 5.77 -8.13 13.40
CA ARG A 992 5.47 -7.76 12.01
C ARG A 992 5.42 -6.27 11.86
N ILE A 993 5.80 -5.87 10.67
CA ILE A 993 6.38 -4.56 10.51
C ILE A 993 6.12 -3.97 9.10
N ASP A 994 5.45 -4.72 8.25
CA ASP A 994 4.87 -4.39 6.94
C ASP A 994 3.40 -4.05 7.05
N GLU A 995 2.73 -4.88 7.85
CA GLU A 995 1.40 -4.65 8.34
C GLU A 995 1.55 -4.01 9.72
N PRO A 996 1.17 -2.73 9.86
CA PRO A 996 -0.07 -2.50 10.54
C PRO A 996 -0.52 -3.41 11.71
N PHE A 997 -0.50 -2.88 12.96
CA PHE A 997 -1.21 -3.42 14.16
C PHE A 997 -2.63 -2.88 14.56
N LEU A 998 -2.84 -1.73 15.22
CA LEU A 998 -4.18 -1.12 15.56
C LEU A 998 -4.70 -0.21 14.45
N ALA A 999 -5.92 -0.33 13.93
CA ALA A 999 -6.37 0.34 12.68
C ALA A 999 -5.81 1.76 12.35
N PRO A 1000 -5.79 2.18 11.05
CA PRO A 1000 -5.78 3.60 10.66
C PRO A 1000 -7.07 4.33 11.08
N ASN A 1001 -7.70 3.86 12.17
CA ASN A 1001 -8.76 4.34 13.05
C ASN A 1001 -8.30 4.91 14.42
N VAL A 1002 -7.03 4.78 14.85
CA VAL A 1002 -6.63 4.99 16.28
C VAL A 1002 -5.45 5.97 16.51
N ASN A 1003 -5.69 7.28 16.70
CA ASN A 1003 -4.78 8.37 17.15
C ASN A 1003 -5.04 8.64 18.63
N LEU A 1004 -4.01 9.11 19.35
CA LEU A 1004 -4.18 9.73 20.65
C LEU A 1004 -3.48 11.09 20.64
N LEU A 1005 -4.23 12.18 20.86
CA LEU A 1005 -3.72 13.56 20.84
C LEU A 1005 -2.97 13.94 19.55
N GLY A 1006 -3.37 13.37 18.41
CA GLY A 1006 -2.70 13.55 17.12
C GLY A 1006 -1.40 12.75 16.95
N TYR A 1007 -0.86 12.12 18.00
CA TYR A 1007 0.35 11.32 17.91
C TYR A 1007 0.13 10.04 17.10
N LYS A 1008 1.05 9.80 16.16
CA LYS A 1008 1.09 8.62 15.29
C LYS A 1008 1.69 7.43 16.05
N PHE A 1009 0.83 6.73 16.81
CA PHE A 1009 1.20 5.68 17.79
C PHE A 1009 2.14 4.61 17.23
N ASP A 1010 1.82 4.19 16.02
CA ASP A 1010 2.66 3.43 15.10
C ASP A 1010 2.95 4.47 13.98
N TYR A 1011 4.20 4.59 13.48
CA TYR A 1011 4.56 5.56 12.43
C TYR A 1011 5.46 5.10 11.24
N VAL A 1012 6.00 3.88 11.16
CA VAL A 1012 7.07 3.44 10.22
C VAL A 1012 6.80 2.28 9.20
N PRO A 1013 5.56 1.86 8.80
CA PRO A 1013 5.15 1.91 7.37
C PRO A 1013 4.26 3.08 7.02
N LEU A 1014 4.64 4.24 7.52
CA LEU A 1014 4.92 5.27 6.56
C LEU A 1014 6.39 5.12 6.17
N ASN A 1015 7.37 5.05 7.09
CA ASN A 1015 8.78 4.89 6.69
C ASN A 1015 9.10 3.65 5.81
N TYR A 1016 8.50 2.47 6.03
CA TYR A 1016 8.71 1.32 5.13
C TYR A 1016 8.03 1.48 3.77
N SER A 1017 6.80 2.02 3.71
CA SER A 1017 6.19 2.34 2.41
C SER A 1017 6.95 3.46 1.71
N SER A 1018 7.44 4.46 2.44
CA SER A 1018 8.38 5.48 1.98
C SER A 1018 9.67 4.84 1.45
N GLU A 1019 10.26 3.87 2.15
CA GLU A 1019 11.46 3.17 1.72
C GLU A 1019 11.24 2.39 0.41
N ILE A 1020 10.13 1.66 0.31
CA ILE A 1020 9.68 1.03 -0.94
C ILE A 1020 9.50 2.09 -2.05
N LEU A 1021 8.81 3.19 -1.78
CA LEU A 1021 8.48 4.22 -2.78
C LEU A 1021 9.70 5.03 -3.23
N ILE A 1022 10.63 5.38 -2.32
CA ILE A 1022 11.94 5.95 -2.66
C ILE A 1022 12.69 4.97 -3.54
N HIS A 1023 12.71 3.70 -3.16
CA HIS A 1023 13.50 2.72 -3.88
C HIS A 1023 12.95 2.46 -5.29
N GLU A 1024 11.63 2.36 -5.44
CA GLU A 1024 10.97 2.33 -6.74
C GLU A 1024 11.24 3.62 -7.53
N ALA A 1025 11.15 4.81 -6.92
CA ALA A 1025 11.48 6.07 -7.60
C ALA A 1025 12.92 6.11 -8.17
N HIS A 1026 13.86 5.36 -7.58
CA HIS A 1026 15.25 5.27 -8.06
C HIS A 1026 15.51 4.09 -9.00
N ARG A 1027 14.76 2.98 -8.89
CA ARG A 1027 15.05 1.69 -9.56
C ARG A 1027 13.87 1.11 -10.38
N HIS A 1028 12.76 1.82 -10.56
CA HIS A 1028 11.65 1.33 -11.39
C HIS A 1028 12.12 1.15 -12.85
N PRO A 1029 11.82 0.01 -13.50
CA PRO A 1029 12.33 -0.29 -14.85
C PRO A 1029 12.09 0.81 -15.89
N PHE A 1030 10.90 1.39 -15.92
CA PHE A 1030 10.58 2.48 -16.85
C PHE A 1030 11.20 3.84 -16.44
N ILE A 1031 11.52 4.08 -15.16
CA ILE A 1031 12.20 5.32 -14.73
C ILE A 1031 13.68 5.28 -15.11
N GLU A 1032 14.39 4.15 -14.91
CA GLU A 1032 15.78 4.04 -15.36
C GLU A 1032 15.87 4.11 -16.91
N ARG A 1033 14.86 3.59 -17.64
CA ARG A 1033 14.72 3.76 -19.10
C ARG A 1033 14.42 5.21 -19.52
N LEU A 1034 13.52 5.93 -18.84
CA LEU A 1034 13.28 7.37 -19.07
C LEU A 1034 14.55 8.21 -18.84
N GLY A 1035 15.24 8.00 -17.72
CA GLY A 1035 16.50 8.69 -17.41
C GLY A 1035 17.56 8.49 -18.50
N THR A 1036 17.65 7.28 -19.04
CA THR A 1036 18.54 6.96 -20.17
C THR A 1036 18.20 7.77 -21.43
N MET A 1037 16.92 7.96 -21.75
CA MET A 1037 16.49 8.79 -22.88
C MET A 1037 16.84 10.27 -22.67
N TYR A 1038 16.75 10.78 -21.44
CA TYR A 1038 17.18 12.15 -21.11
C TYR A 1038 18.69 12.33 -21.26
N LEU A 1039 19.49 11.36 -20.80
CA LEU A 1039 20.94 11.37 -20.97
C LEU A 1039 21.35 11.29 -22.44
N MET A 1040 20.68 10.46 -23.26
CA MET A 1040 20.88 10.41 -24.71
C MET A 1040 20.56 11.75 -25.38
N ARG A 1041 19.44 12.39 -25.00
CA ARG A 1041 19.04 13.71 -25.50
C ARG A 1041 20.03 14.82 -25.13
N LEU A 1042 20.66 14.73 -23.94
CA LEU A 1042 21.74 15.64 -23.54
C LEU A 1042 23.04 15.40 -24.31
N ARG A 1043 23.41 14.14 -24.56
CA ARG A 1043 24.63 13.81 -25.33
C ARG A 1043 24.49 14.15 -26.82
N TYR A 1044 23.30 13.95 -27.38
CA TYR A 1044 23.03 14.09 -28.82
C TYR A 1044 21.83 15.02 -29.05
N PRO A 1045 22.05 16.32 -29.35
CA PRO A 1045 20.97 17.30 -29.56
C PRO A 1045 20.02 17.01 -30.74
N ASN A 1046 20.36 16.02 -31.59
CA ASN A 1046 19.51 15.53 -32.67
C ASN A 1046 18.67 14.29 -32.27
N PHE A 1047 19.07 13.57 -31.22
CA PHE A 1047 18.34 12.41 -30.70
C PHE A 1047 16.97 12.84 -30.16
N GLY A 1048 15.89 12.22 -30.65
CA GLY A 1048 14.54 12.62 -30.26
C GLY A 1048 14.18 14.02 -30.76
N SER A 1049 14.03 14.13 -32.08
CA SER A 1049 13.54 15.30 -32.79
C SER A 1049 12.05 15.55 -32.51
N ASN A 1050 11.57 16.79 -32.75
CA ASN A 1050 10.15 17.11 -32.57
C ASN A 1050 9.26 16.25 -33.50
N ALA A 1051 9.68 16.06 -34.76
CA ALA A 1051 8.96 15.31 -35.77
C ALA A 1051 8.87 13.81 -35.43
N GLY A 1052 9.99 13.17 -35.11
CA GLY A 1052 10.02 11.75 -34.72
C GLY A 1052 9.31 11.50 -33.40
N ALA A 1053 9.40 12.42 -32.44
CA ALA A 1053 8.61 12.35 -31.20
C ALA A 1053 7.10 12.47 -31.48
N CYS A 1054 6.71 13.30 -32.44
CA CYS A 1054 5.31 13.43 -32.87
C CYS A 1054 4.80 12.15 -33.55
N TRP A 1055 5.60 11.55 -34.44
CA TRP A 1055 5.29 10.23 -35.03
C TRP A 1055 5.19 9.12 -33.99
N ARG A 1056 6.11 9.06 -33.02
CA ARG A 1056 6.04 8.09 -31.91
C ARG A 1056 4.80 8.29 -31.02
N GLN A 1057 4.29 9.52 -30.90
CA GLN A 1057 3.04 9.78 -30.19
C GLN A 1057 1.81 9.35 -31.01
N LEU A 1058 1.76 9.65 -32.32
CA LEU A 1058 0.70 9.14 -33.21
C LEU A 1058 0.64 7.60 -33.19
N PHE A 1059 1.79 6.93 -33.18
CA PHE A 1059 1.90 5.47 -32.99
C PHE A 1059 1.31 5.02 -31.65
N VAL A 1060 1.67 5.66 -30.53
CA VAL A 1060 1.12 5.36 -29.20
C VAL A 1060 -0.39 5.55 -29.15
N ILE A 1061 -0.93 6.63 -29.73
CA ILE A 1061 -2.38 6.91 -29.67
C ILE A 1061 -3.17 5.92 -30.51
N THR A 1062 -2.70 5.63 -31.73
CA THR A 1062 -3.31 4.63 -32.63
C THR A 1062 -3.33 3.26 -31.95
N LEU A 1063 -2.25 2.88 -31.26
CA LEU A 1063 -2.14 1.58 -30.59
C LEU A 1063 -2.85 1.54 -29.23
N MET A 1064 -2.88 2.65 -28.48
CA MET A 1064 -3.35 2.73 -27.09
C MET A 1064 -4.30 3.92 -26.85
N PRO A 1065 -5.46 3.99 -27.53
CA PRO A 1065 -6.33 5.18 -27.52
C PRO A 1065 -6.88 5.54 -26.12
N TRP A 1066 -6.89 4.60 -25.17
CA TRP A 1066 -7.28 4.90 -23.78
C TRP A 1066 -6.35 5.88 -23.06
N LEU A 1067 -5.10 6.05 -23.52
CA LEU A 1067 -4.19 7.04 -22.97
C LEU A 1067 -4.64 8.49 -23.26
N MET A 1068 -5.44 8.71 -24.33
CA MET A 1068 -5.97 10.03 -24.70
C MET A 1068 -6.78 10.71 -23.59
N LYS A 1069 -7.43 9.92 -22.71
CA LYS A 1069 -8.19 10.44 -21.56
C LYS A 1069 -7.33 11.31 -20.63
N ASN A 1070 -6.02 11.04 -20.57
CA ASN A 1070 -5.05 11.73 -19.71
C ASN A 1070 -3.99 12.48 -20.52
N ARG A 1071 -4.28 12.75 -21.80
CA ARG A 1071 -3.52 13.69 -22.61
C ARG A 1071 -3.83 15.10 -22.12
N VAL A 1072 -2.81 15.88 -21.80
CA VAL A 1072 -3.02 17.18 -21.16
C VAL A 1072 -2.90 18.28 -22.19
N PHE A 1073 -4.04 18.76 -22.67
CA PHE A 1073 -4.11 19.87 -23.62
C PHE A 1073 -3.45 21.13 -23.05
N TYR A 1074 -3.01 22.04 -23.94
CA TYR A 1074 -2.16 23.18 -23.57
C TYR A 1074 -2.76 24.08 -22.49
N GLU A 1075 -4.07 24.34 -22.51
CA GLU A 1075 -4.76 25.14 -21.49
C GLU A 1075 -4.53 24.57 -20.08
N GLN A 1076 -4.63 23.25 -19.92
CA GLN A 1076 -4.43 22.58 -18.64
C GLN A 1076 -2.94 22.54 -18.23
N ARG A 1077 -2.01 22.36 -19.20
CA ARG A 1077 -0.56 22.51 -18.95
C ARG A 1077 -0.19 23.94 -18.55
N ALA A 1078 -0.89 24.96 -19.06
CA ALA A 1078 -0.67 26.36 -18.68
C ALA A 1078 -1.18 26.64 -17.25
N ILE A 1079 -2.34 26.08 -16.87
CA ILE A 1079 -2.86 26.16 -15.50
C ILE A 1079 -1.91 25.43 -14.52
N GLU A 1080 -1.40 24.25 -14.89
CA GLU A 1080 -0.37 23.55 -14.11
C GLU A 1080 0.92 24.38 -13.98
N SER A 1081 1.41 25.02 -15.06
CA SER A 1081 2.59 25.91 -15.02
C SER A 1081 2.42 27.04 -14.01
N ILE A 1082 1.26 27.71 -14.00
CA ILE A 1082 0.98 28.82 -13.08
C ILE A 1082 0.90 28.32 -11.64
N HIS A 1083 0.31 27.15 -11.41
CA HIS A 1083 0.23 26.55 -10.07
C HIS A 1083 1.61 26.12 -9.54
N ASP A 1084 2.39 25.43 -10.37
CA ASP A 1084 3.73 24.96 -10.00
C ASP A 1084 4.67 26.15 -9.73
N GLN A 1085 4.73 27.15 -10.63
CA GLN A 1085 5.52 28.38 -10.44
C GLN A 1085 5.12 29.14 -9.18
N LYS A 1086 3.82 29.26 -8.90
CA LYS A 1086 3.33 29.89 -7.67
C LYS A 1086 3.78 29.11 -6.42
N SER A 1087 3.74 27.77 -6.46
CA SER A 1087 4.17 26.93 -5.34
C SER A 1087 5.69 26.97 -5.10
N GLU A 1088 6.49 27.14 -6.15
CA GLU A 1088 7.95 27.30 -6.03
C GLU A 1088 8.31 28.67 -5.44
N LEU A 1089 7.65 29.75 -5.89
CA LEU A 1089 7.80 31.09 -5.31
C LEU A 1089 7.35 31.16 -3.84
N GLU A 1090 6.27 30.46 -3.48
CA GLU A 1090 5.82 30.38 -2.07
C GLU A 1090 6.85 29.67 -1.17
N LEU A 1091 7.62 28.71 -1.71
CA LEU A 1091 8.71 28.04 -0.99
C LEU A 1091 9.97 28.89 -0.88
N GLU A 1092 10.39 29.58 -1.95
CA GLU A 1092 11.50 30.54 -1.88
C GLU A 1092 11.21 31.62 -0.83
N MET A 1093 9.97 32.12 -0.77
CA MET A 1093 9.52 33.07 0.25
C MET A 1093 9.50 32.49 1.67
N ASP A 1094 9.11 31.23 1.87
CA ASP A 1094 9.12 30.59 3.19
C ASP A 1094 10.55 30.22 3.66
N GLU A 1095 11.46 29.85 2.75
CA GLU A 1095 12.88 29.68 3.05
C GLU A 1095 13.53 31.02 3.44
N ASP A 1096 13.37 32.08 2.64
CA ASP A 1096 13.85 33.43 2.98
C ASP A 1096 13.27 33.91 4.32
N LYS A 1097 11.98 33.65 4.58
CA LYS A 1097 11.34 33.95 5.86
C LYS A 1097 11.94 33.15 7.01
N GLN A 1098 12.29 31.87 6.81
CA GLN A 1098 12.97 31.07 7.82
C GLN A 1098 14.39 31.59 8.09
N TYR A 1099 15.14 31.99 7.07
CA TYR A 1099 16.44 32.65 7.25
C TYR A 1099 16.31 33.98 7.99
N LEU A 1100 15.26 34.77 7.72
CA LEU A 1100 14.96 36.02 8.44
C LEU A 1100 14.55 35.79 9.90
N GLU A 1101 13.78 34.74 10.19
CA GLU A 1101 13.41 34.35 11.56
C GLU A 1101 14.65 33.87 12.36
N ILE A 1102 15.49 33.02 11.77
CA ILE A 1102 16.77 32.57 12.38
C ILE A 1102 17.73 33.75 12.57
N ALA A 1103 17.81 34.68 11.61
CA ALA A 1103 18.60 35.91 11.75
C ALA A 1103 18.03 36.83 12.85
N GLY A 1104 16.71 36.86 13.02
CA GLY A 1104 16.03 37.54 14.11
C GLY A 1104 16.39 36.96 15.48
N GLU A 1105 16.29 35.65 15.67
CA GLU A 1105 16.70 34.97 16.91
C GLU A 1105 18.18 35.20 17.23
N LEU A 1106 19.06 35.13 16.23
CA LEU A 1106 20.50 35.44 16.39
C LEU A 1106 20.75 36.90 16.77
N LEU A 1107 19.98 37.85 16.23
CA LEU A 1107 20.06 39.27 16.58
C LEU A 1107 19.55 39.54 18.00
N ASP A 1108 18.46 38.89 18.43
CA ASP A 1108 17.91 39.04 19.78
C ASP A 1108 18.81 38.37 20.84
N VAL A 1109 19.33 37.17 20.59
CA VAL A 1109 20.36 36.54 21.44
C VAL A 1109 21.62 37.42 21.51
N GLY A 1110 22.02 38.03 20.39
CA GLY A 1110 23.12 39.01 20.36
C GLY A 1110 22.81 40.30 21.12
N ALA A 1111 21.56 40.75 21.14
CA ALA A 1111 21.11 41.92 21.88
C ALA A 1111 21.07 41.66 23.39
N ASP A 1112 20.57 40.50 23.82
CA ASP A 1112 20.51 40.11 25.24
C ASP A 1112 21.90 39.82 25.83
N GLN A 1113 22.81 39.22 25.05
CA GLN A 1113 24.21 39.13 25.44
C GLN A 1113 24.86 40.53 25.55
N ALA A 1114 24.57 41.45 24.63
CA ALA A 1114 25.08 42.82 24.70
C ALA A 1114 24.49 43.62 25.89
N LEU A 1115 23.22 43.41 26.25
CA LEU A 1115 22.59 43.98 27.44
C LEU A 1115 23.16 43.40 28.74
N THR A 1116 23.49 42.11 28.74
CA THR A 1116 24.10 41.41 29.88
C THR A 1116 25.53 41.91 30.12
N PHE A 1117 26.36 42.00 29.07
CA PHE A 1117 27.69 42.62 29.17
C PHE A 1117 27.61 44.10 29.56
N GLY A 1118 26.57 44.82 29.10
CA GLY A 1118 26.32 46.23 29.46
C GLY A 1118 26.10 46.48 30.95
N LYS A 1119 25.77 45.45 31.75
CA LYS A 1119 25.54 45.57 33.21
C LYS A 1119 26.77 45.26 34.08
N PHE A 1120 27.85 44.70 33.53
CA PHE A 1120 29.04 44.29 34.31
C PHE A 1120 30.19 45.30 34.31
N GLY A 1121 30.03 46.46 33.65
CA GLY A 1121 31.09 47.44 33.40
C GLY A 1121 31.44 48.43 34.53
N LEU A 1122 31.51 48.01 35.80
CA LEU A 1122 32.03 48.88 36.89
C LEU A 1122 32.47 48.08 38.14
N GLY A 1123 33.68 47.51 38.09
CA GLY A 1123 34.33 46.80 39.20
C GLY A 1123 35.75 46.34 38.84
N THR A 1124 36.67 46.31 39.80
CA THR A 1124 38.13 46.15 39.57
C THR A 1124 38.74 44.87 40.18
N VAL A 1125 39.97 44.55 39.76
CA VAL A 1125 40.97 43.60 40.34
C VAL A 1125 40.98 42.16 39.76
N ASP A 1126 41.70 42.00 38.65
CA ASP A 1126 43.02 41.33 38.52
C ASP A 1126 43.28 39.84 38.97
N ILE A 1127 44.24 39.21 38.28
CA ILE A 1127 44.99 37.95 38.52
C ILE A 1127 44.27 36.58 38.33
N GLY A 1128 44.78 35.74 37.41
CA GLY A 1128 45.22 34.41 37.89
C GLY A 1128 44.84 33.05 37.25
N ALA A 1129 44.69 32.90 35.92
CA ALA A 1129 44.98 31.68 35.12
C ALA A 1129 44.75 30.20 35.62
N ARG A 1130 44.08 29.38 34.76
CA ARG A 1130 44.19 27.89 34.58
C ARG A 1130 43.69 26.98 35.73
N ALA A 1131 43.03 25.82 35.52
CA ALA A 1131 42.68 25.05 34.30
C ALA A 1131 41.60 23.96 34.56
N VAL A 1132 40.94 23.48 33.49
CA VAL A 1132 40.39 22.12 33.21
C VAL A 1132 39.68 21.32 34.32
N GLY A 1133 38.41 20.91 34.06
CA GLY A 1133 37.93 19.56 34.46
C GLY A 1133 36.46 19.38 34.89
N GLN A 1134 35.69 18.68 34.05
CA GLN A 1134 34.49 17.85 34.36
C GLN A 1134 33.22 18.42 35.05
N VAL A 1135 32.08 18.24 34.33
CA VAL A 1135 30.78 17.66 34.78
C VAL A 1135 30.01 18.28 35.96
N GLY A 1136 28.75 18.69 35.71
CA GLY A 1136 27.74 18.92 36.76
C GLY A 1136 26.39 19.38 36.21
N MET A 1137 25.29 18.75 36.66
CA MET A 1137 23.90 19.05 36.25
C MET A 1137 23.35 20.33 36.93
N GLY A 1138 22.23 20.87 36.41
CA GLY A 1138 21.43 21.87 37.14
C GLY A 1138 20.13 22.26 36.42
N ALA A 1139 18.99 21.82 36.95
CA ALA A 1139 17.65 22.26 36.52
C ALA A 1139 17.04 23.26 37.52
N VAL A 1140 16.12 24.11 37.05
CA VAL A 1140 15.37 25.13 37.82
C VAL A 1140 13.97 25.17 37.20
N GLU A 1141 12.90 24.72 37.87
CA GLU A 1141 12.00 25.47 38.79
C GLU A 1141 11.43 26.79 38.21
N GLY A 1142 10.16 27.18 38.39
CA GLY A 1142 8.99 26.60 39.10
C GLY A 1142 7.68 27.17 38.48
N VAL A 1143 6.48 27.19 39.11
CA VAL A 1143 6.16 27.84 40.41
C VAL A 1143 4.68 27.59 40.80
N LYS A 1144 4.42 27.11 42.05
CA LYS A 1144 3.22 27.31 42.95
C LYS A 1144 1.83 26.83 42.44
N THR A 1145 0.80 26.56 43.27
CA THR A 1145 0.45 26.99 44.66
C THR A 1145 0.04 25.85 45.62
N VAL A 1146 -0.14 26.14 46.93
CA VAL A 1146 -0.28 25.17 48.04
C VAL A 1146 -1.43 25.51 49.04
N GLY A 1147 -2.05 24.48 49.63
CA GLY A 1147 -2.88 24.49 50.85
C GLY A 1147 -3.68 23.17 50.97
N ASN A 1148 -4.06 22.61 52.15
CA ASN A 1148 -3.87 23.03 53.55
C ASN A 1148 -4.23 21.86 54.54
N PHE A 1149 -3.48 21.61 55.63
CA PHE A 1149 -3.79 20.71 56.82
C PHE A 1149 -4.07 19.20 56.56
N GLY A 1150 -3.93 18.23 57.50
CA GLY A 1150 -3.41 18.15 58.89
C GLY A 1150 -3.82 16.83 59.62
N VAL A 1151 -3.32 16.55 60.86
CA VAL A 1151 -3.70 15.44 61.82
C VAL A 1151 -3.11 14.02 61.49
N ASP A 1152 -2.10 13.45 62.22
CA ASP A 1152 -2.06 12.70 63.53
C ASP A 1152 -2.44 11.17 63.43
N THR A 1153 -1.99 10.15 64.21
CA THR A 1153 -1.30 9.98 65.54
C THR A 1153 -0.57 8.60 65.72
N THR A 1154 0.41 8.48 66.65
CA THR A 1154 0.90 7.29 67.46
C THR A 1154 1.47 6.00 66.78
N ASP A 1155 2.64 5.38 67.12
CA ASP A 1155 3.22 4.69 68.34
C ASP A 1155 2.83 3.17 68.50
N THR A 1156 3.50 2.21 69.19
CA THR A 1156 4.44 2.23 70.37
C THR A 1156 5.35 0.97 70.55
N THR A 1157 6.69 1.15 70.70
CA THR A 1157 7.70 0.42 71.57
C THR A 1157 8.01 -1.12 71.65
N ARG A 1158 9.34 -1.43 71.80
CA ARG A 1158 10.02 -2.42 72.75
C ARG A 1158 10.02 -3.95 72.46
N HIS A 1159 10.95 -4.81 72.95
CA HIS A 1159 12.18 -4.72 73.82
C HIS A 1159 13.11 -5.98 73.70
N ASP A 1160 14.44 -5.84 73.96
CA ASP A 1160 15.36 -6.73 74.75
C ASP A 1160 15.63 -8.23 74.40
N ASN A 1161 16.78 -8.89 74.75
CA ASN A 1161 18.09 -8.45 75.29
C ASN A 1161 19.27 -9.48 75.16
N ILE A 1162 20.51 -8.94 75.12
CA ILE A 1162 21.80 -9.43 75.70
C ILE A 1162 22.33 -10.85 75.42
N ASN A 1163 23.53 -10.93 74.80
CA ASN A 1163 24.75 -11.68 75.24
C ASN A 1163 25.93 -11.47 74.24
N ARG A 1164 27.24 -11.70 74.51
CA ARG A 1164 28.10 -11.53 75.72
C ARG A 1164 29.61 -11.83 75.42
N ARG A 1165 30.47 -10.79 75.30
CA ARG A 1165 31.97 -10.80 75.49
C ARG A 1165 32.82 -11.63 74.49
N HIS A 1166 34.07 -11.33 74.14
CA HIS A 1166 35.07 -10.24 74.33
C HIS A 1166 36.23 -10.51 73.32
N GLU A 1167 37.41 -9.88 73.18
CA GLU A 1167 38.21 -8.78 73.80
C GLU A 1167 39.29 -8.43 72.72
N GLU A 1168 39.67 -7.20 72.36
CA GLU A 1168 39.07 -5.88 72.58
C GLU A 1168 39.28 -4.93 71.35
N ASP A 1169 40.22 -3.97 71.35
CA ASP A 1169 40.28 -2.81 70.40
C ASP A 1169 41.73 -2.18 70.33
N PRO A 1170 42.09 -0.97 69.78
CA PRO A 1170 41.25 0.21 69.49
C PRO A 1170 41.55 1.12 68.23
N LEU A 1171 40.65 2.09 68.01
CA LEU A 1171 40.73 3.36 67.24
C LEU A 1171 40.71 3.29 65.67
N GLY A 1172 39.74 3.90 64.97
CA GLY A 1172 38.46 4.48 65.43
C GLY A 1172 37.74 5.43 64.44
N ILE A 1173 36.44 5.67 64.72
CA ILE A 1173 35.56 6.80 64.30
C ILE A 1173 34.94 6.75 62.87
N SER A 1174 33.61 6.52 62.85
CA SER A 1174 32.53 6.91 61.89
C SER A 1174 32.79 6.80 60.36
N ALA A 1175 32.05 6.06 59.52
CA ALA A 1175 30.60 5.75 59.45
C ALA A 1175 29.69 6.98 59.19
N VAL A 1176 28.69 6.98 58.31
CA VAL A 1176 28.19 5.92 57.40
C VAL A 1176 27.51 6.54 56.15
N SER A 1177 27.14 5.69 55.18
CA SER A 1177 26.51 5.94 53.86
C SER A 1177 25.52 7.12 53.71
N VAL A 1178 25.51 7.68 52.49
CA VAL A 1178 24.43 7.37 51.53
C VAL A 1178 25.06 6.61 50.37
#